data_AF-A0A484T0K5-F1
#
_entry.id   AF-A0A484T0K5-F1
#
_cell.length_a   1.000
_cell.length_b   1.000
_cell.length_c   1.000
_cell.angle_alpha   90.00
_cell.angle_beta   90.00
_cell.angle_gamma   90.00
#
_symmetry.space_group_name_H-M   'P 1'
#
loop_
_entity.id
_entity.type
_entity.pdbx_description
1 polymer ?
#
loop_
_entity_poly.entity_id
_entity_poly.type
_entity_poly.pdbx_seq_one_letter_code
_entity_poly.pdbx_strand_id
1 'polypeptide(L)'
;MARGPMSRGIKILIGLAATLVVLVVIAVVFIATFDWNRARPMINNKVSTELNRPFAINGDLTVQWRREPGVTGWRGWVPWPNVTARDITLGNPDWAETPQMASLAAVEARLSPLPLIARRVVIPQIQLTGPTASLQRLADGRANWNFSLPAKEGDEAKTTPWDLDIGTIGFDTAKVDLDDAVMQAKLSLAVDPLGEPIPFSQLTAFGNKPVEGVTGGDGKPQAAAGDKAAAAAEGATDTPTPGDYAFGWKMTGSYKAQKVSGEGKVGGLLALQDAATPFPLQADLRAGATRVRLAGTLTDPMKLGALDLRLALSGNSMADLYALTGVTLPDTPPYSTDGRLRADLHNPAGAVFDYSGFNGKVGDSDLHGDIRYAATQPRPKLTGKLRSDLLQLADLGPLIGLPADGAGKADSKEKAAQAKDDKSGQPAGKVLPYAEFRTDRWRAMDADVSLTGKRIVHSERLPLTDLNARLILEDGTLRLMPLRFGVAGGSLDAAIRLDGGDTPLRGRIDLQARSLALKQLFPGFEPMRTSLGEINGKAAIDGTGNSVAALLGTANGSLSILINDGAISRGLTEIAGLNVANYLITTMFGDDTVKINCAAADMRIEKGVMHPRIFLFDTENALVEVEGPINLRDETLDLDITPHSKGFRIFSLRSPLYVQGTFANPKAGVHTGPLLARGAGMVALGALLTPAAGLLALIAPSVGEDNACTQMVEDMKQRGRKAPAKR
;
A
#
# COMPACT_ATOMS: atom_id res chain seq x y z
N MET A 1 29.92 86.96 46.48
CA MET A 1 28.61 86.29 46.49
C MET A 1 28.59 85.27 47.62
N ALA A 2 27.80 85.52 48.67
CA ALA A 2 27.74 84.73 49.89
C ALA A 2 26.95 83.42 49.65
N ARG A 3 27.53 82.27 49.99
CA ARG A 3 26.84 80.97 50.03
C ARG A 3 25.91 80.95 51.24
N GLY A 4 24.61 81.00 51.01
CA GLY A 4 23.61 80.79 52.05
C GLY A 4 23.70 79.38 52.67
N PRO A 5 23.38 79.21 53.96
CA PRO A 5 23.47 77.92 54.64
C PRO A 5 22.46 76.93 54.06
N MET A 6 22.95 75.83 53.47
CA MET A 6 22.11 74.70 53.05
C MET A 6 21.23 74.22 54.21
N SER A 7 19.92 74.15 54.00
CA SER A 7 18.97 73.64 55.00
C SER A 7 19.32 72.20 55.39
N ARG A 8 19.07 71.82 56.65
CA ARG A 8 19.37 70.47 57.16
C ARG A 8 18.77 69.36 56.28
N GLY A 9 17.62 69.61 55.65
CA GLY A 9 16.96 68.67 54.73
C GLY A 9 17.78 68.37 53.46
N ILE A 10 18.42 69.38 52.86
CA ILE A 10 19.26 69.19 51.65
C ILE A 10 20.52 68.39 51.98
N LYS A 11 21.12 68.60 53.16
CA LYS A 11 22.29 67.82 53.61
C LYS A 11 21.96 66.35 53.86
N ILE A 12 20.77 66.07 54.41
CA ILE A 12 20.28 64.69 54.62
C ILE A 12 19.97 64.01 53.28
N LEU A 13 19.34 64.72 52.34
CA LEU A 13 19.08 64.23 50.98
C LEU A 13 20.38 63.90 50.21
N ILE A 14 21.37 64.79 50.28
CA ILE A 14 22.69 64.56 49.67
C ILE A 14 23.41 63.39 50.34
N GLY A 15 23.34 63.29 51.68
CA GLY A 15 23.92 62.19 52.44
C GLY A 15 23.29 60.83 52.10
N LEU A 16 21.96 60.75 52.00
CA LEU A 16 21.23 59.56 51.56
C LEU A 16 21.57 59.19 50.11
N ALA A 17 21.60 60.15 49.20
CA ALA A 17 21.97 59.92 47.81
C ALA A 17 23.42 59.44 47.67
N ALA A 18 24.36 60.05 48.39
CA ALA A 18 25.76 59.63 48.40
C ALA A 18 25.93 58.21 48.98
N THR A 19 25.20 57.88 50.05
CA THR A 19 25.23 56.55 50.67
C THR A 19 24.65 55.49 49.73
N LEU A 20 23.55 55.80 49.04
CA LEU A 20 22.97 54.94 48.02
C LEU A 20 23.96 54.68 46.87
N VAL A 21 24.63 55.74 46.37
CA VAL A 21 25.64 55.60 45.31
C VAL A 21 26.81 54.75 45.77
N VAL A 22 27.32 54.94 46.99
CA VAL A 22 28.39 54.11 47.55
C VAL A 22 27.96 52.65 47.68
N LEU A 23 26.73 52.38 48.15
CA LEU A 23 26.20 51.02 48.22
C LEU A 23 26.08 50.37 46.83
N VAL A 24 25.65 51.12 45.83
CA VAL A 24 25.59 50.64 44.43
C VAL A 24 26.99 50.33 43.91
N VAL A 25 27.97 51.21 44.13
CA VAL A 25 29.37 50.98 43.72
C VAL A 25 29.94 49.74 44.42
N ILE A 26 29.72 49.57 45.72
CA ILE A 26 30.15 48.38 46.47
C ILE A 26 29.49 47.13 45.89
N ALA A 27 28.18 47.17 45.63
CA ALA A 27 27.46 46.04 45.02
C ALA A 27 28.01 45.70 43.63
N VAL A 28 28.30 46.71 42.79
CA VAL A 28 28.88 46.51 41.46
C VAL A 28 30.28 45.91 41.55
N VAL A 29 31.15 46.42 42.43
CA VAL A 29 32.50 45.87 42.64
C VAL A 29 32.42 44.44 43.17
N PHE A 30 31.54 44.18 44.14
CA PHE A 30 31.31 42.83 44.67
C PHE A 30 30.88 41.88 43.54
N ILE A 31 29.84 42.22 42.79
CA ILE A 31 29.33 41.41 41.67
C ILE A 31 30.39 41.17 40.59
N ALA A 32 31.22 42.18 40.28
CA ALA A 32 32.27 42.09 39.27
C ALA A 32 33.48 41.25 39.72
N THR A 33 33.75 41.16 41.03
CA THR A 33 34.91 40.43 41.60
C THR A 33 34.53 39.11 42.28
N PHE A 34 33.25 38.81 42.42
CA PHE A 34 32.76 37.60 43.08
C PHE A 34 33.14 36.35 42.29
N ASP A 35 33.72 35.36 42.96
CA ASP A 35 34.02 34.05 42.38
C ASP A 35 32.74 33.21 42.30
N TRP A 36 32.13 33.21 41.11
CA TRP A 36 30.89 32.50 40.80
C TRP A 36 31.03 30.97 40.93
N ASN A 37 32.24 30.41 40.93
CA ASN A 37 32.44 28.97 41.19
C ASN A 37 31.98 28.55 42.59
N ARG A 38 31.90 29.49 43.56
CA ARG A 38 31.34 29.25 44.91
C ARG A 38 29.82 29.00 44.89
N ALA A 39 29.12 29.42 43.84
CA ALA A 39 27.69 29.18 43.69
C ALA A 39 27.37 27.78 43.15
N ARG A 40 28.33 27.07 42.53
CA ARG A 40 28.11 25.75 41.91
C ARG A 40 27.48 24.73 42.85
N PRO A 41 27.95 24.50 44.10
CA PRO A 41 27.35 23.50 44.98
C PRO A 41 25.88 23.82 45.32
N MET A 42 25.57 25.10 45.51
CA MET A 42 24.20 25.55 45.78
C MET A 42 23.30 25.32 44.56
N ILE A 43 23.76 25.69 43.36
CA ILE A 43 23.02 25.48 42.11
C ILE A 43 22.84 23.98 41.87
N ASN A 44 23.91 23.18 42.01
CA ASN A 44 23.89 21.74 41.83
C ASN A 44 22.84 21.09 42.73
N ASN A 45 22.87 21.39 44.04
CA ASN A 45 21.90 20.86 45.00
C ASN A 45 20.47 21.34 44.70
N LYS A 46 20.29 22.64 44.38
CA LYS A 46 18.95 23.19 44.14
C LYS A 46 18.32 22.60 42.89
N VAL A 47 19.05 22.58 41.77
CA VAL A 47 18.57 22.00 40.51
C VAL A 47 18.35 20.50 40.66
N SER A 48 19.23 19.79 41.36
CA SER A 48 19.07 18.35 41.59
C SER A 48 17.79 18.02 42.38
N THR A 49 17.49 18.81 43.42
CA THR A 49 16.28 18.64 44.24
C THR A 49 15.02 18.97 43.45
N GLU A 50 15.02 20.06 42.67
CA GLU A 50 13.84 20.45 41.88
C GLU A 50 13.57 19.47 40.73
N LEU A 51 14.62 18.99 40.05
CA LEU A 51 14.48 18.02 38.96
C LEU A 51 14.32 16.57 39.45
N ASN A 52 14.58 16.31 40.73
CA ASN A 52 14.69 14.97 41.30
C ASN A 52 15.63 14.06 40.48
N ARG A 53 16.78 14.63 40.10
CA ARG A 53 17.83 14.01 39.27
C ARG A 53 19.21 14.56 39.67
N PRO A 54 20.30 13.77 39.61
CA PRO A 54 21.64 14.31 39.82
C PRO A 54 21.95 15.38 38.77
N PHE A 55 22.28 16.60 39.17
CA PHE A 55 22.71 17.66 38.28
C PHE A 55 24.03 18.24 38.80
N ALA A 56 25.00 18.39 37.90
CA ALA A 56 26.31 18.93 38.24
C ALA A 56 26.86 19.84 37.13
N ILE A 57 27.34 21.01 37.54
CA ILE A 57 28.30 21.82 36.78
C ILE A 57 29.70 21.41 37.26
N ASN A 58 30.40 20.61 36.46
CA ASN A 58 31.74 20.08 36.78
C ASN A 58 32.84 21.07 36.39
N GLY A 59 32.62 21.86 35.34
CA GLY A 59 33.54 22.89 34.87
C GLY A 59 33.30 24.26 35.50
N ASP A 60 33.97 25.29 34.95
CA ASP A 60 33.89 26.65 35.47
C ASP A 60 32.52 27.30 35.22
N LEU A 61 32.01 27.98 36.25
CA LEU A 61 30.88 28.90 36.19
C LEU A 61 31.42 30.33 36.26
N THR A 62 31.27 31.07 35.16
CA THR A 62 31.74 32.46 35.04
C THR A 62 30.60 33.39 34.69
N VAL A 63 30.65 34.62 35.20
CA VAL A 63 29.71 35.68 34.82
C VAL A 63 30.54 36.88 34.35
N GLN A 64 30.38 37.24 33.08
CA GLN A 64 31.08 38.35 32.46
C GLN A 64 30.11 39.48 32.15
N TRP A 65 30.41 40.66 32.63
CA TRP A 65 29.58 41.85 32.39
C TRP A 65 30.07 42.57 31.16
N ARG A 66 29.27 42.60 30.10
CA ARG A 66 29.61 43.26 28.83
C ARG A 66 28.45 44.13 28.35
N ARG A 67 28.73 45.16 27.55
CA ARG A 67 27.66 45.92 26.90
C ARG A 67 27.03 45.07 25.81
N GLU A 68 25.70 45.03 25.76
CA GLU A 68 24.99 44.26 24.75
C GLU A 68 25.03 44.99 23.39
N PRO A 69 25.61 44.36 22.35
CA PRO A 69 25.57 44.92 21.00
C PRO A 69 24.11 45.03 20.52
N GLY A 70 23.70 46.20 20.05
CA GLY A 70 22.34 46.41 19.52
C GLY A 70 21.37 47.17 20.45
N VAL A 71 21.70 47.36 21.73
CA VAL A 71 20.91 48.23 22.62
C VAL A 71 21.43 49.68 22.52
N THR A 72 20.64 50.57 21.91
CA THR A 72 21.00 51.99 21.73
C THR A 72 20.46 52.90 22.85
N GLY A 73 21.06 54.08 23.02
CA GLY A 73 20.65 55.09 24.00
C GLY A 73 21.22 54.84 25.41
N TRP A 74 20.58 55.40 26.45
CA TRP A 74 21.09 55.30 27.83
C TRP A 74 21.09 53.85 28.37
N ARG A 75 20.18 53.00 27.86
CA ARG A 75 20.09 51.58 28.26
C ARG A 75 21.28 50.75 27.83
N GLY A 76 21.95 51.12 26.73
CA GLY A 76 23.16 50.44 26.24
C GLY A 76 24.40 50.67 27.11
N TRP A 77 24.34 51.62 28.04
CA TRP A 77 25.40 51.83 29.03
C TRP A 77 25.35 50.84 30.19
N VAL A 78 24.21 50.16 30.40
CA VAL A 78 24.04 49.14 31.43
C VAL A 78 24.65 47.84 30.92
N PRO A 79 25.72 47.32 31.53
CA PRO A 79 26.30 46.04 31.12
C PRO A 79 25.35 44.90 31.47
N TRP A 80 25.29 43.90 30.60
CA TRP A 80 24.49 42.69 30.79
C TRP A 80 25.39 41.57 31.31
N PRO A 81 24.91 40.76 32.28
CA PRO A 81 25.62 39.57 32.70
C PRO A 81 25.48 38.47 31.64
N ASN A 82 26.63 38.04 31.13
CA ASN A 82 26.77 36.84 30.32
C ASN A 82 27.24 35.69 31.21
N VAL A 83 26.37 34.72 31.45
CA VAL A 83 26.61 33.57 32.31
C VAL A 83 27.08 32.41 31.45
N THR A 84 28.28 31.89 31.73
CA THR A 84 28.82 30.71 31.06
C THR A 84 29.09 29.61 32.09
N ALA A 85 28.51 28.44 31.88
CA ALA A 85 28.73 27.25 32.68
C ALA A 85 29.29 26.13 31.80
N ARG A 86 30.44 25.55 32.18
CA ARG A 86 31.11 24.47 31.42
C ARG A 86 30.89 23.10 32.05
N ASP A 87 30.92 22.07 31.21
CA ASP A 87 30.79 20.65 31.59
C ASP A 87 29.59 20.43 32.52
N ILE A 88 28.39 20.53 31.95
CA ILE A 88 27.15 20.32 32.67
C ILE A 88 26.64 18.92 32.36
N THR A 89 26.31 18.19 33.42
CA THR A 89 25.78 16.83 33.34
C THR A 89 24.46 16.73 34.09
N LEU A 90 23.49 16.06 33.47
CA LEU A 90 22.22 15.65 34.07
C LEU A 90 22.19 14.13 34.12
N GLY A 91 22.04 13.60 35.32
CA GLY A 91 21.96 12.17 35.61
C GLY A 91 20.61 11.58 35.22
N ASN A 92 20.64 10.28 34.94
CA ASN A 92 19.43 9.49 34.78
C ASN A 92 18.76 9.18 36.13
N PRO A 93 17.49 8.72 36.12
CA PRO A 93 16.90 8.07 37.28
C PRO A 93 17.62 6.76 37.63
N ASP A 94 17.50 6.34 38.88
CA ASP A 94 18.17 5.15 39.45
C ASP A 94 17.86 3.84 38.70
N TRP A 95 16.75 3.78 37.96
CA TRP A 95 16.35 2.59 37.21
C TRP A 95 16.99 2.48 35.81
N ALA A 96 17.59 3.55 35.30
CA ALA A 96 18.17 3.55 33.96
C ALA A 96 19.54 2.85 33.94
N GLU A 97 19.90 2.28 32.79
CA GLU A 97 21.16 1.51 32.65
C GLU A 97 22.40 2.42 32.61
N THR A 98 22.28 3.62 32.04
CA THR A 98 23.36 4.59 31.94
C THR A 98 23.23 5.65 33.04
N PRO A 99 24.33 6.08 33.67
CA PRO A 99 24.26 7.06 34.77
C PRO A 99 23.93 8.48 34.31
N GLN A 100 24.21 8.83 33.05
CA GLN A 100 24.01 10.17 32.50
C GLN A 100 22.88 10.17 31.46
N MET A 101 21.90 11.05 31.67
CA MET A 101 20.81 11.30 30.72
C MET A 101 21.23 12.32 29.67
N ALA A 102 21.87 13.41 30.07
CA ALA A 102 22.27 14.47 29.16
C ALA A 102 23.57 15.12 29.62
N SER A 103 24.36 15.60 28.66
CA SER A 103 25.54 16.41 28.96
C SER A 103 25.72 17.50 27.92
N LEU A 104 26.45 18.54 28.28
CA LEU A 104 26.80 19.63 27.38
C LEU A 104 28.16 20.21 27.78
N ALA A 105 28.95 20.61 26.78
CA ALA A 105 30.29 21.14 26.99
C ALA A 105 30.25 22.54 27.60
N ALA A 106 29.28 23.36 27.18
CA ALA A 106 29.03 24.68 27.75
C ALA A 106 27.59 25.17 27.50
N VAL A 107 27.04 25.94 28.44
CA VAL A 107 25.89 26.81 28.23
C VAL A 107 26.34 28.25 28.39
N GLU A 108 25.95 29.11 27.45
CA GLU A 108 26.06 30.56 27.53
C GLU A 108 24.65 31.18 27.55
N ALA A 109 24.35 32.01 28.54
CA ALA A 109 23.06 32.69 28.66
C ALA A 109 23.27 34.17 28.96
N ARG A 110 22.56 35.03 28.22
CA ARG A 110 22.58 36.48 28.44
C ARG A 110 21.29 36.92 29.11
N LEU A 111 21.41 37.60 30.24
CA LEU A 111 20.25 38.05 31.01
C LEU A 111 20.09 39.56 30.86
N SER A 112 18.86 40.02 30.59
CA SER A 112 18.57 41.46 30.59
C SER A 112 18.37 41.97 32.02
N PRO A 113 19.18 42.91 32.53
CA PRO A 113 19.13 43.31 33.93
C PRO A 113 17.99 44.30 34.25
N LEU A 114 17.55 45.12 33.29
CA LEU A 114 16.52 46.14 33.53
C LEU A 114 15.13 45.56 33.82
N PRO A 115 14.64 44.52 33.11
CA PRO A 115 13.34 43.90 33.40
C PRO A 115 13.26 43.26 34.79
N LEU A 116 14.40 42.94 35.43
CA LEU A 116 14.43 42.35 36.78
C LEU A 116 13.79 43.28 37.82
N ILE A 117 13.86 44.61 37.62
CA ILE A 117 13.22 45.61 38.50
C ILE A 117 11.69 45.46 38.45
N ALA A 118 11.15 45.08 37.30
CA ALA A 118 9.73 44.80 37.09
C ALA A 118 9.36 43.32 37.37
N ARG A 119 10.25 42.57 38.04
CA ARG A 119 10.11 41.14 38.31
C ARG A 119 9.97 40.29 37.04
N ARG A 120 10.62 40.69 35.94
CA ARG A 120 10.71 39.87 34.72
C ARG A 120 12.14 39.40 34.52
N VAL A 121 12.32 38.09 34.37
CA VAL A 121 13.59 37.46 34.01
C VAL A 121 13.55 37.29 32.50
N VAL A 122 14.30 38.12 31.76
CA VAL A 122 14.34 38.05 30.30
C VAL A 122 15.71 37.53 29.87
N ILE A 123 15.74 36.38 29.19
CA ILE A 123 16.95 35.73 28.67
C ILE A 123 16.85 35.70 27.14
N PRO A 124 17.36 36.71 26.42
CA PRO A 124 17.11 36.84 24.98
C PRO A 124 17.74 35.73 24.13
N GLN A 125 18.85 35.15 24.60
CA GLN A 125 19.52 34.06 23.91
C GLN A 125 20.18 33.10 24.91
N ILE A 126 19.98 31.80 24.67
CA ILE A 126 20.71 30.70 25.31
C ILE A 126 21.44 29.94 24.21
N GLN A 127 22.75 29.78 24.33
CA GLN A 127 23.58 29.01 23.42
C GLN A 127 24.12 27.76 24.11
N LEU A 128 23.85 26.59 23.56
CA LEU A 128 24.35 25.30 24.02
C LEU A 128 25.52 24.85 23.13
N THR A 129 26.56 24.27 23.72
CA THR A 129 27.72 23.73 23.01
C THR A 129 27.84 22.22 23.25
N GLY A 130 27.86 21.45 22.17
CA GLY A 130 27.94 19.99 22.15
C GLY A 130 26.89 19.27 23.01
N PRO A 131 25.59 19.61 22.95
CA PRO A 131 24.58 18.92 23.75
C PRO A 131 24.43 17.45 23.32
N THR A 132 24.45 16.54 24.29
CA THR A 132 24.17 15.12 24.09
C THR A 132 23.04 14.68 25.01
N ALA A 133 22.17 13.80 24.53
CA ALA A 133 21.09 13.22 25.31
C ALA A 133 20.93 11.72 25.01
N SER A 134 20.71 10.92 26.05
CA SER A 134 20.38 9.50 26.00
C SER A 134 18.97 9.35 26.56
N LEU A 135 18.01 9.11 25.68
CA LEU A 135 16.60 8.95 25.99
C LEU A 135 16.27 7.46 26.07
N GLN A 136 15.69 7.02 27.20
CA GLN A 136 15.33 5.62 27.42
C GLN A 136 13.88 5.50 27.88
N ARG A 137 13.11 4.63 27.22
CA ARG A 137 11.78 4.20 27.68
C ARG A 137 11.67 2.68 27.75
N LEU A 138 11.29 2.18 28.93
CA LEU A 138 11.12 0.77 29.21
C LEU A 138 9.76 0.25 28.72
N ALA A 139 9.62 -1.07 28.63
CA ALA A 139 8.39 -1.72 28.17
C ALA A 139 7.18 -1.47 29.10
N ASP A 140 7.41 -1.09 30.36
CA ASP A 140 6.39 -0.70 31.32
C ASP A 140 5.93 0.77 31.16
N GLY A 141 6.51 1.52 30.21
CA GLY A 141 6.16 2.90 29.90
C GLY A 141 6.97 3.95 30.67
N ARG A 142 7.81 3.56 31.64
CA ARG A 142 8.71 4.51 32.33
C ARG A 142 9.70 5.09 31.34
N ALA A 143 9.83 6.42 31.34
CA ALA A 143 10.72 7.15 30.46
C ALA A 143 11.60 8.13 31.26
N ASN A 144 12.89 8.20 30.92
CA ASN A 144 13.83 9.01 31.68
C ASN A 144 13.65 10.52 31.46
N TRP A 145 13.01 10.91 30.35
CA TRP A 145 12.61 12.28 30.05
C TRP A 145 11.35 12.76 30.79
N ASN A 146 10.68 11.89 31.54
CA ASN A 146 9.62 12.28 32.45
C ASN A 146 10.20 12.61 33.82
N PHE A 147 10.02 13.86 34.24
CA PHE A 147 10.49 14.37 35.53
C PHE A 147 9.37 14.28 36.57
N SER A 148 9.65 13.58 37.67
CA SER A 148 8.76 13.53 38.83
C SER A 148 9.14 14.67 39.78
N LEU A 149 8.55 15.84 39.56
CA LEU A 149 8.75 17.00 40.42
C LEU A 149 8.08 16.73 41.78
N PRO A 150 8.74 17.05 42.92
CA PRO A 150 8.15 16.83 44.24
C PRO A 150 6.86 17.64 44.40
N ALA A 151 5.74 16.96 44.67
CA ALA A 151 4.50 17.61 45.04
C ALA A 151 4.71 18.38 46.35
N LYS A 152 4.47 19.70 46.35
CA LYS A 152 4.41 20.45 47.60
C LYS A 152 3.06 20.16 48.24
N GLU A 153 3.07 19.53 49.42
CA GLU A 153 1.87 19.42 50.24
C GLU A 153 1.27 20.82 50.47
N GLY A 154 0.06 21.05 49.94
CA GLY A 154 -0.73 22.27 50.16
C GLY A 154 -0.77 23.30 49.02
N ASP A 155 -0.88 22.88 47.76
CA ASP A 155 -0.97 23.78 46.59
C ASP A 155 -2.26 24.62 46.55
N GLU A 156 -2.27 25.75 47.27
CA GLU A 156 -2.53 27.01 46.57
C GLU A 156 -1.29 27.28 45.72
N ALA A 157 -1.42 27.19 44.40
CA ALA A 157 -0.37 27.53 43.47
C ALA A 157 0.12 28.96 43.73
N LYS A 158 1.17 29.12 44.55
CA LYS A 158 1.94 30.36 44.61
C LYS A 158 2.63 30.50 43.27
N THR A 159 1.92 31.17 42.35
CA THR A 159 2.49 31.74 41.14
C THR A 159 3.80 32.40 41.53
N THR A 160 4.90 31.95 40.92
CA THR A 160 6.19 32.62 41.12
C THR A 160 5.97 34.10 40.79
N PRO A 161 6.35 35.05 41.67
CA PRO A 161 6.12 36.47 41.43
C PRO A 161 6.99 37.02 40.29
N TRP A 162 7.73 36.15 39.61
CA TRP A 162 8.64 36.43 38.51
C TRP A 162 8.07 35.86 37.21
N ASP A 163 8.04 36.70 36.19
CA ASP A 163 7.69 36.35 34.80
C ASP A 163 8.97 35.97 34.05
N LEU A 164 9.03 34.79 33.45
CA LEU A 164 10.23 34.29 32.76
C LEU A 164 9.98 34.30 31.25
N ASP A 165 10.78 35.10 30.54
CA ASP A 165 10.75 35.23 29.10
C ASP A 165 12.09 34.72 28.53
N ILE A 166 12.03 33.60 27.81
CA ILE A 166 13.18 33.01 27.14
C ILE A 166 13.03 33.29 25.65
N GLY A 167 14.00 34.02 25.11
CA GLY A 167 14.13 34.23 23.68
C GLY A 167 14.68 32.98 22.99
N THR A 168 15.61 33.15 22.07
CA THR A 168 16.09 32.04 21.22
C THR A 168 16.98 31.05 21.96
N ILE A 169 16.75 29.76 21.74
CA ILE A 169 17.66 28.68 22.18
C ILE A 169 18.39 28.14 20.94
N GLY A 170 19.71 28.36 20.89
CA GLY A 170 20.60 27.87 19.84
C GLY A 170 21.55 26.79 20.34
N PHE A 171 22.02 25.94 19.42
CA PHE A 171 23.09 24.98 19.68
C PHE A 171 23.96 24.79 18.43
N ASP A 172 25.17 24.25 18.61
CA ASP A 172 26.08 23.87 17.53
C ASP A 172 25.71 22.49 16.96
N THR A 173 26.20 21.37 17.48
CA THR A 173 25.80 20.03 17.02
C THR A 173 25.23 19.28 18.22
N ALA A 174 24.00 18.80 18.08
CA ALA A 174 23.36 17.96 19.10
C ALA A 174 23.41 16.49 18.70
N LYS A 175 23.61 15.61 19.69
CA LYS A 175 23.46 14.15 19.53
C LYS A 175 22.40 13.62 20.47
N VAL A 176 21.46 12.85 19.94
CA VAL A 176 20.40 12.23 20.73
C VAL A 176 20.35 10.74 20.41
N ASP A 177 20.58 9.91 21.41
CA ASP A 177 20.35 8.48 21.34
C ASP A 177 18.99 8.16 21.98
N LEU A 178 18.17 7.34 21.31
CA LEU A 178 16.86 6.90 21.77
C LEU A 178 16.83 5.38 21.85
N ASP A 179 16.55 4.83 23.02
CA ASP A 179 16.22 3.42 23.24
C ASP A 179 14.79 3.31 23.79
N ASP A 180 13.85 2.89 22.95
CA ASP A 180 12.43 2.82 23.26
C ASP A 180 11.91 1.40 23.08
N ALA A 181 11.69 0.71 24.19
CA ALA A 181 11.18 -0.66 24.21
C ALA A 181 9.69 -0.75 23.82
N VAL A 182 8.90 0.31 24.02
CA VAL A 182 7.46 0.35 23.65
C VAL A 182 7.32 0.44 22.13
N MET A 183 8.10 1.33 21.50
CA MET A 183 8.12 1.47 20.03
C MET A 183 9.00 0.43 19.34
N GLN A 184 9.80 -0.31 20.10
CA GLN A 184 10.87 -1.19 19.61
C GLN A 184 11.85 -0.44 18.70
N ALA A 185 12.30 0.73 19.16
CA ALA A 185 13.17 1.63 18.42
C ALA A 185 14.51 1.82 19.16
N LYS A 186 15.62 1.73 18.42
CA LYS A 186 16.96 2.12 18.86
C LYS A 186 17.58 3.03 17.81
N LEU A 187 17.64 4.33 18.07
CA LEU A 187 17.97 5.36 17.09
C LEU A 187 19.09 6.26 17.62
N SER A 188 20.02 6.63 16.74
CA SER A 188 21.00 7.69 16.97
C SER A 188 20.72 8.83 16.01
N LEU A 189 20.51 10.03 16.55
CA LEU A 189 20.15 11.26 15.85
C LEU A 189 21.27 12.28 16.04
N ALA A 190 21.75 12.85 14.94
CA ALA A 190 22.59 14.05 14.93
C ALA A 190 21.78 15.23 14.39
N VAL A 191 21.84 16.38 15.05
CA VAL A 191 21.10 17.59 14.66
C VAL A 191 22.08 18.75 14.54
N ASP A 192 22.01 19.47 13.42
CA ASP A 192 22.88 20.60 13.09
C ASP A 192 22.01 21.82 12.69
N PRO A 193 22.35 23.05 13.08
CA PRO A 193 21.70 24.27 12.63
C PRO A 193 21.98 24.50 11.15
N LEU A 194 20.98 25.01 10.42
CA LEU A 194 21.10 25.29 8.98
C LEU A 194 21.79 26.62 8.68
N GLY A 195 22.12 27.42 9.71
CA GLY A 195 22.60 28.79 9.55
C GLY A 195 21.42 29.74 9.33
N GLU A 196 21.24 30.21 8.09
CA GLU A 196 20.05 31.01 7.73
C GLU A 196 18.80 30.12 7.63
N PRO A 197 17.67 30.53 8.23
CA PRO A 197 16.42 29.76 8.12
C PRO A 197 16.00 29.56 6.67
N ILE A 198 15.58 28.35 6.32
CA ILE A 198 15.09 28.04 4.97
C ILE A 198 13.57 28.22 4.95
N PRO A 199 13.02 29.07 4.06
CA PRO A 199 11.58 29.28 3.95
C PRO A 199 10.82 27.98 3.65
N PHE A 200 9.70 27.77 4.34
CA PHE A 200 8.86 26.57 4.20
C PHE A 200 8.46 26.28 2.73
N SER A 201 8.19 27.32 1.95
CA SER A 201 7.77 27.22 0.55
C SER A 201 8.82 26.62 -0.38
N GLN A 202 10.12 26.71 -0.05
CA GLN A 202 11.20 26.20 -0.90
C GLN A 202 11.32 24.66 -0.84
N LEU A 203 10.93 24.05 0.28
CA LEU A 203 11.13 22.62 0.56
C LEU A 203 9.84 21.80 0.50
N THR A 204 8.67 22.41 0.36
CA THR A 204 7.42 21.68 0.14
C THR A 204 7.18 21.29 -1.33
N ALA A 205 8.04 21.74 -2.24
CA ALA A 205 7.96 21.51 -3.69
C ALA A 205 8.55 20.17 -4.18
N PHE A 206 8.89 19.20 -3.32
CA PHE A 206 9.44 17.89 -3.73
C PHE A 206 8.53 17.11 -4.71
N GLY A 207 7.26 17.49 -4.88
CA GLY A 207 6.30 16.88 -5.81
C GLY A 207 6.55 17.18 -7.30
N ASN A 208 7.39 18.15 -7.66
CA ASN A 208 7.62 18.49 -9.07
C ASN A 208 8.85 17.81 -9.71
N LYS A 209 9.59 16.99 -8.95
CA LYS A 209 10.71 16.20 -9.50
C LYS A 209 10.40 14.71 -9.39
N PRO A 210 10.34 13.98 -10.53
CA PRO A 210 10.22 12.52 -10.52
C PRO A 210 11.29 11.90 -9.64
N VAL A 211 10.95 10.79 -8.97
CA VAL A 211 11.93 9.96 -8.27
C VAL A 211 12.92 9.42 -9.31
N GLU A 212 14.16 9.90 -9.27
CA GLU A 212 15.25 9.35 -10.10
C GLU A 212 15.44 7.86 -9.77
N GLY A 213 15.34 6.99 -10.79
CA GLY A 213 15.54 5.55 -10.65
C GLY A 213 14.58 4.65 -11.42
N VAL A 214 13.57 5.19 -12.13
CA VAL A 214 12.70 4.41 -13.03
C VAL A 214 12.94 4.88 -14.47
N THR A 215 13.82 4.19 -15.18
CA THR A 215 14.04 4.40 -16.61
C THR A 215 12.92 3.75 -17.41
N GLY A 216 12.08 4.55 -18.04
CA GLY A 216 11.06 4.07 -18.96
C GLY A 216 10.47 5.19 -19.81
N GLY A 217 10.94 5.28 -21.06
CA GLY A 217 10.16 5.75 -22.21
C GLY A 217 10.14 7.25 -22.49
N ASP A 218 10.67 7.61 -23.65
CA ASP A 218 10.71 8.96 -24.22
C ASP A 218 9.35 9.66 -24.25
N GLY A 219 9.21 10.71 -23.46
CA GLY A 219 8.10 11.65 -23.52
C GLY A 219 8.59 13.03 -23.14
N LYS A 220 8.72 13.92 -24.13
CA LYS A 220 9.04 15.35 -23.92
C LYS A 220 8.17 15.92 -22.79
N PRO A 221 8.75 16.69 -21.84
CA PRO A 221 7.97 17.35 -20.81
C PRO A 221 7.07 18.40 -21.48
N GLN A 222 5.76 18.15 -21.48
CA GLN A 222 4.77 19.15 -21.82
C GLN A 222 4.64 20.08 -20.62
N ALA A 223 5.14 21.31 -20.78
CA ALA A 223 4.99 22.37 -19.80
C ALA A 223 3.50 22.62 -19.51
N ALA A 224 3.01 22.06 -18.41
CA ALA A 224 1.68 22.36 -17.89
C ALA A 224 1.77 23.61 -17.00
N ALA A 225 0.93 24.58 -17.34
CA ALA A 225 0.80 25.90 -16.76
C ALA A 225 0.75 25.90 -15.22
N GLY A 226 1.87 26.21 -14.58
CA GLY A 226 1.99 26.43 -13.13
C GLY A 226 1.95 27.90 -12.71
N ASP A 227 2.04 28.85 -13.64
CA ASP A 227 2.33 30.25 -13.30
C ASP A 227 1.10 31.15 -13.04
N LYS A 228 -0.10 30.58 -12.88
CA LYS A 228 -1.32 31.38 -12.56
C LYS A 228 -2.09 30.97 -11.31
N ALA A 229 -1.62 29.98 -10.55
CA ALA A 229 -2.25 29.58 -9.28
C ALA A 229 -1.72 30.34 -8.05
N ALA A 230 -0.61 31.08 -8.19
CA ALA A 230 -0.01 31.85 -7.08
C ALA A 230 -0.62 33.25 -6.87
N ALA A 231 -1.51 33.72 -7.76
CA ALA A 231 -2.05 35.09 -7.73
C ALA A 231 -3.55 35.18 -7.35
N ALA A 232 -4.18 34.09 -6.89
CA ALA A 232 -5.60 34.05 -6.55
C ALA A 232 -5.90 33.68 -5.09
N ALA A 233 -4.92 33.80 -4.20
CA ALA A 233 -5.07 33.58 -2.76
C ALA A 233 -5.07 34.90 -1.97
N GLU A 234 -5.57 35.99 -2.55
CA GLU A 234 -5.93 37.20 -1.79
C GLU A 234 -7.39 37.07 -1.34
N GLY A 235 -7.62 36.44 -0.18
CA GLY A 235 -8.99 36.35 0.36
C GLY A 235 -9.29 35.31 1.44
N ALA A 236 -8.30 34.65 2.04
CA ALA A 236 -8.52 33.74 3.17
C ALA A 236 -7.82 34.26 4.43
N THR A 237 -8.60 34.85 5.34
CA THR A 237 -8.18 35.27 6.67
C THR A 237 -7.99 34.05 7.60
N ASP A 238 -6.96 34.10 8.44
CA ASP A 238 -6.65 33.23 9.59
C ASP A 238 -6.19 31.78 9.35
N THR A 239 -5.24 31.54 8.45
CA THR A 239 -4.40 30.32 8.55
C THR A 239 -3.00 30.72 9.07
N PRO A 240 -2.56 30.22 10.25
CA PRO A 240 -1.23 30.52 10.76
C PRO A 240 -0.15 30.09 9.74
N THR A 241 0.79 30.98 9.45
CA THR A 241 1.88 30.69 8.52
C THR A 241 2.88 29.75 9.20
N PRO A 242 3.28 28.63 8.56
CA PRO A 242 4.31 27.76 9.12
C PRO A 242 5.62 28.52 9.33
N GLY A 243 6.34 28.20 10.40
CA GLY A 243 7.68 28.74 10.63
C GLY A 243 8.70 28.26 9.59
N ASP A 244 9.91 28.82 9.65
CA ASP A 244 11.02 28.40 8.80
C ASP A 244 11.71 27.14 9.34
N TYR A 245 12.39 26.41 8.44
CA TYR A 245 13.29 25.33 8.83
C TYR A 245 14.56 25.91 9.45
N ALA A 246 14.90 25.46 10.65
CA ALA A 246 16.06 25.95 11.41
C ALA A 246 17.15 24.89 11.60
N PHE A 247 16.76 23.60 11.63
CA PHE A 247 17.68 22.51 11.92
C PHE A 247 17.61 21.41 10.86
N GLY A 248 18.78 20.89 10.49
CA GLY A 248 18.94 19.65 9.75
C GLY A 248 19.22 18.50 10.72
N TRP A 249 18.81 17.30 10.36
CA TRP A 249 19.08 16.11 11.17
C TRP A 249 19.42 14.90 10.32
N LYS A 250 20.18 13.98 10.92
CA LYS A 250 20.53 12.67 10.36
C LYS A 250 20.28 11.59 11.41
N MET A 251 19.72 10.48 10.99
CA MET A 251 19.31 9.39 11.87
C MET A 251 19.77 8.04 11.32
N THR A 252 20.24 7.16 12.21
CA THR A 252 20.50 5.75 11.92
C THR A 252 20.06 4.88 13.08
N GLY A 253 19.69 3.62 12.83
CA GLY A 253 19.38 2.68 13.90
C GLY A 253 18.50 1.52 13.46
N SER A 254 17.62 1.09 14.35
CA SER A 254 16.62 0.05 14.10
C SER A 254 15.24 0.43 14.63
N TYR A 255 14.20 0.05 13.91
CA TYR A 255 12.79 0.17 14.30
C TYR A 255 12.08 -1.16 14.01
N LYS A 256 11.46 -1.79 15.01
CA LYS A 256 10.80 -3.11 14.89
C LYS A 256 11.67 -4.14 14.15
N ALA A 257 12.93 -4.26 14.57
CA ALA A 257 13.98 -5.10 13.96
C ALA A 257 14.39 -4.76 12.51
N GLN A 258 13.81 -3.72 11.89
CA GLN A 258 14.24 -3.22 10.59
C GLN A 258 15.35 -2.19 10.76
N LYS A 259 16.41 -2.27 9.95
CA LYS A 259 17.40 -1.20 9.87
C LYS A 259 16.75 0.06 9.29
N VAL A 260 16.94 1.18 9.96
CA VAL A 260 16.43 2.48 9.53
C VAL A 260 17.56 3.50 9.39
N SER A 261 17.43 4.35 8.40
CA SER A 261 18.32 5.49 8.20
C SER A 261 17.54 6.63 7.56
N GLY A 262 18.01 7.85 7.73
CA GLY A 262 17.42 8.98 7.03
C GLY A 262 17.96 10.32 7.46
N GLU A 263 17.44 11.34 6.83
CA GLU A 263 17.80 12.72 7.09
C GLU A 263 16.60 13.62 6.85
N GLY A 264 16.67 14.84 7.37
CA GLY A 264 15.57 15.77 7.18
C GLY A 264 15.85 17.14 7.77
N LYS A 265 14.78 17.94 7.83
CA LYS A 265 14.81 19.30 8.38
C LYS A 265 13.58 19.55 9.24
N VAL A 266 13.72 20.37 10.27
CA VAL A 266 12.64 20.74 11.20
C VAL A 266 12.70 22.21 11.58
N GLY A 267 11.58 22.71 12.11
CA GLY A 267 11.45 24.08 12.62
C GLY A 267 12.28 24.38 13.86
N GLY A 268 12.33 25.66 14.24
CA GLY A 268 13.02 26.14 15.44
C GLY A 268 12.45 25.57 16.75
N LEU A 269 13.29 25.42 17.77
CA LEU A 269 12.92 24.85 19.08
C LEU A 269 11.82 25.65 19.79
N LEU A 270 11.77 26.96 19.62
CA LEU A 270 10.75 27.82 20.25
C LEU A 270 9.35 27.53 19.72
N ALA A 271 9.23 27.16 18.43
CA ALA A 271 7.96 26.79 17.82
C ALA A 271 7.39 25.49 18.41
N LEU A 272 8.16 24.73 19.21
CA LEU A 272 7.65 23.57 19.94
C LEU A 272 6.72 23.95 21.10
N GLN A 273 6.86 25.17 21.65
CA GLN A 273 6.07 25.63 22.80
C GLN A 273 4.74 26.28 22.39
N ASP A 274 4.66 26.78 21.15
CA ASP A 274 3.46 27.43 20.64
C ASP A 274 2.57 26.42 19.91
N ALA A 275 1.47 26.03 20.58
CA ALA A 275 0.49 25.11 20.00
C ALA A 275 -0.25 25.68 18.77
N ALA A 276 -0.26 27.00 18.57
CA ALA A 276 -0.95 27.65 17.47
C ALA A 276 -0.11 27.72 16.18
N THR A 277 1.21 27.61 16.27
CA THR A 277 2.11 27.73 15.12
C THR A 277 2.41 26.35 14.50
N PRO A 278 2.08 26.12 13.21
CA PRO A 278 2.41 24.86 12.53
C PRO A 278 3.93 24.63 12.48
N PHE A 279 4.37 23.52 13.05
CA PHE A 279 5.77 23.14 13.11
C PHE A 279 6.21 22.48 11.79
N PRO A 280 7.12 23.09 11.01
CA PRO A 280 7.53 22.53 9.73
C PRO A 280 8.42 21.30 9.94
N LEU A 281 8.17 20.24 9.17
CA LEU A 281 8.98 19.04 9.14
C LEU A 281 9.19 18.54 7.71
N GLN A 282 10.35 17.94 7.48
CA GLN A 282 10.75 17.31 6.23
C GLN A 282 11.63 16.10 6.56
N ALA A 283 11.43 15.00 5.85
CA ALA A 283 12.24 13.79 6.04
C ALA A 283 12.39 13.00 4.74
N ASP A 284 13.53 12.34 4.58
CA ASP A 284 13.79 11.24 3.65
C ASP A 284 14.34 10.06 4.46
N LEU A 285 13.51 9.03 4.60
CA LEU A 285 13.75 7.87 5.44
C LEU A 285 13.81 6.61 4.59
N ARG A 286 14.67 5.67 4.98
CA ARG A 286 14.71 4.31 4.45
C ARG A 286 14.57 3.32 5.61
N ALA A 287 13.66 2.36 5.44
CA ALA A 287 13.42 1.26 6.36
C ALA A 287 13.29 -0.04 5.56
N GLY A 288 14.32 -0.87 5.59
CA GLY A 288 14.44 -2.01 4.68
C GLY A 288 14.43 -1.55 3.21
N ALA A 289 13.55 -2.15 2.39
CA ALA A 289 13.32 -1.74 0.99
C ALA A 289 12.38 -0.53 0.83
N THR A 290 11.73 -0.09 1.91
CA THR A 290 10.77 1.02 1.86
C THR A 290 11.49 2.36 2.02
N ARG A 291 11.24 3.30 1.10
CA ARG A 291 11.64 4.70 1.21
C ARG A 291 10.42 5.58 1.45
N VAL A 292 10.50 6.44 2.44
CA VAL A 292 9.45 7.39 2.85
C VAL A 292 10.02 8.80 2.73
N ARG A 293 9.41 9.63 1.88
CA ARG A 293 9.71 11.06 1.81
C ARG A 293 8.49 11.85 2.26
N LEU A 294 8.68 12.81 3.16
CA LEU A 294 7.60 13.66 3.63
C LEU A 294 8.05 15.10 3.77
N ALA A 295 7.11 16.03 3.59
CA ALA A 295 7.28 17.45 3.86
C ALA A 295 5.92 18.07 4.21
N GLY A 296 5.86 18.86 5.28
CA GLY A 296 4.63 19.52 5.70
C GLY A 296 4.72 20.02 7.14
N THR A 297 3.60 19.98 7.86
CA THR A 297 3.49 20.58 9.19
C THR A 297 2.85 19.65 10.22
N LEU A 298 3.24 19.84 11.48
CA LEU A 298 2.65 19.24 12.67
C LEU A 298 2.10 20.35 13.56
N THR A 299 0.83 20.24 13.99
CA THR A 299 0.26 21.15 14.99
C THR A 299 0.47 20.60 16.40
N ASP A 300 0.64 21.49 17.38
CA ASP A 300 0.93 21.15 18.78
C ASP A 300 1.95 20.00 18.90
N PRO A 301 3.23 20.22 18.55
CA PRO A 301 4.24 19.16 18.47
C PRO A 301 4.52 18.48 19.82
N MET A 302 4.22 19.14 20.94
CA MET A 302 4.35 18.54 22.27
C MET A 302 3.25 17.54 22.60
N LYS A 303 2.06 17.74 22.05
CA LYS A 303 0.97 16.77 22.16
C LYS A 303 0.79 15.91 20.94
N LEU A 304 1.45 16.18 19.81
CA LEU A 304 1.25 15.53 18.51
C LEU A 304 -0.18 15.73 17.98
N GLY A 305 -0.65 16.98 17.87
CA GLY A 305 -2.02 17.32 17.48
C GLY A 305 -2.48 16.72 16.15
N ALA A 306 -2.14 17.37 15.03
CA ALA A 306 -2.52 16.93 13.69
C ALA A 306 -1.37 17.07 12.69
N LEU A 307 -1.28 16.13 11.75
CA LEU A 307 -0.32 16.14 10.66
C LEU A 307 -0.98 16.63 9.37
N ASP A 308 -0.28 17.45 8.60
CA ASP A 308 -0.63 17.77 7.20
C ASP A 308 0.64 17.72 6.36
N LEU A 309 0.80 16.64 5.60
CA LEU A 309 2.04 16.28 4.93
C LEU A 309 1.80 15.99 3.46
N ARG A 310 2.73 16.39 2.60
CA ARG A 310 2.98 15.68 1.34
C ARG A 310 3.78 14.44 1.66
N LEU A 311 3.29 13.29 1.26
CA LEU A 311 3.90 11.99 1.51
C LEU A 311 4.18 11.31 0.18
N ALA A 312 5.39 10.78 0.02
CA ALA A 312 5.74 9.87 -1.05
C ALA A 312 6.32 8.58 -0.48
N LEU A 313 5.79 7.45 -0.94
CA LEU A 313 6.17 6.10 -0.52
C LEU A 313 6.69 5.32 -1.72
N SER A 314 7.71 4.51 -1.54
CA SER A 314 8.17 3.56 -2.57
C SER A 314 8.82 2.34 -1.94
N GLY A 315 8.72 1.19 -2.59
CA GLY A 315 9.34 -0.04 -2.13
C GLY A 315 9.09 -1.22 -3.08
N ASN A 316 9.58 -2.40 -2.71
CA ASN A 316 9.49 -3.60 -3.55
C ASN A 316 8.10 -4.26 -3.50
N SER A 317 7.40 -4.17 -2.36
CA SER A 317 6.05 -4.70 -2.17
C SER A 317 5.29 -3.89 -1.12
N MET A 318 4.00 -3.68 -1.32
CA MET A 318 3.16 -3.00 -0.32
C MET A 318 3.05 -3.81 0.99
N ALA A 319 3.24 -5.13 0.94
CA ALA A 319 3.24 -5.99 2.13
C ALA A 319 4.33 -5.59 3.15
N ASP A 320 5.44 -4.99 2.70
CA ASP A 320 6.55 -4.55 3.55
C ASP A 320 6.14 -3.39 4.48
N LEU A 321 5.06 -2.67 4.15
CA LEU A 321 4.53 -1.60 4.98
C LEU A 321 3.95 -2.09 6.30
N TYR A 322 3.58 -3.37 6.41
CA TYR A 322 3.03 -3.95 7.63
C TYR A 322 3.99 -3.83 8.81
N ALA A 323 5.28 -4.14 8.61
CA ALA A 323 6.28 -4.05 9.67
C ALA A 323 6.43 -2.61 10.20
N LEU A 324 6.25 -1.61 9.33
CA LEU A 324 6.41 -0.20 9.67
C LEU A 324 5.14 0.37 10.31
N THR A 325 4.00 0.16 9.66
CA THR A 325 2.74 0.87 9.93
C THR A 325 1.68 0.02 10.64
N GLY A 326 1.82 -1.30 10.63
CA GLY A 326 0.79 -2.24 11.08
C GLY A 326 -0.36 -2.46 10.09
N VAL A 327 -0.38 -1.74 8.95
CA VAL A 327 -1.43 -1.89 7.92
C VAL A 327 -1.19 -3.15 7.10
N THR A 328 -2.20 -4.00 6.97
CA THR A 328 -2.13 -5.25 6.20
C THR A 328 -2.45 -5.00 4.74
N LEU A 329 -1.41 -4.89 3.92
CA LEU A 329 -1.51 -4.76 2.47
C LEU A 329 -1.02 -6.05 1.77
N PRO A 330 -1.54 -6.36 0.57
CA PRO A 330 -1.17 -7.57 -0.15
C PRO A 330 0.25 -7.49 -0.73
N ASP A 331 0.77 -8.63 -1.19
CA ASP A 331 1.98 -8.63 -2.02
C ASP A 331 1.70 -7.96 -3.36
N THR A 332 2.63 -7.13 -3.78
CA THR A 332 2.55 -6.41 -5.05
C THR A 332 3.92 -6.43 -5.73
N PRO A 333 3.98 -6.16 -7.04
CA PRO A 333 5.20 -5.67 -7.67
C PRO A 333 5.69 -4.35 -7.00
N PRO A 334 6.88 -3.86 -7.37
CA PRO A 334 7.40 -2.59 -6.87
C PRO A 334 6.38 -1.46 -7.03
N TYR A 335 6.24 -0.66 -5.99
CA TYR A 335 5.25 0.40 -5.95
C TYR A 335 5.89 1.76 -5.67
N SER A 336 5.21 2.81 -6.12
CA SER A 336 5.51 4.19 -5.75
C SER A 336 4.23 4.99 -5.67
N THR A 337 4.10 5.88 -4.69
CA THR A 337 2.97 6.80 -4.57
C THR A 337 3.44 8.17 -4.10
N ASP A 338 2.70 9.21 -4.44
CA ASP A 338 2.81 10.56 -3.88
C ASP A 338 1.40 11.15 -3.67
N GLY A 339 1.19 11.83 -2.55
CA GLY A 339 -0.13 12.39 -2.21
C GLY A 339 -0.09 13.27 -0.97
N ARG A 340 -1.27 13.62 -0.45
CA ARG A 340 -1.39 14.41 0.78
C ARG A 340 -1.92 13.55 1.91
N LEU A 341 -1.13 13.38 2.96
CA LEU A 341 -1.51 12.70 4.20
C LEU A 341 -1.93 13.73 5.24
N ARG A 342 -3.15 13.59 5.76
CA ARG A 342 -3.57 14.25 7.00
C ARG A 342 -3.78 13.21 8.09
N ALA A 343 -3.40 13.52 9.32
CA ALA A 343 -3.66 12.62 10.43
C ALA A 343 -4.20 13.37 11.65
N ASP A 344 -5.23 12.79 12.26
CA ASP A 344 -5.73 13.13 13.59
C ASP A 344 -5.29 12.02 14.55
N LEU A 345 -4.27 12.31 15.35
CA LEU A 345 -3.65 11.32 16.24
C LEU A 345 -4.39 11.17 17.58
N HIS A 346 -5.30 12.10 17.90
CA HIS A 346 -5.99 12.19 19.19
C HIS A 346 -7.47 11.84 19.12
N ASN A 347 -7.91 11.27 18.01
CA ASN A 347 -9.29 10.87 17.86
C ASN A 347 -9.69 9.86 18.97
N PRO A 348 -10.81 10.08 19.69
CA PRO A 348 -11.25 9.19 20.77
C PRO A 348 -11.44 7.73 20.34
N ALA A 349 -11.77 7.51 19.07
CA ALA A 349 -11.94 6.17 18.51
C ALA A 349 -10.62 5.50 18.10
N GLY A 350 -9.49 6.22 18.10
CA GLY A 350 -8.19 5.79 17.61
C GLY A 350 -7.72 6.63 16.41
N ALA A 351 -6.40 6.76 16.25
CA ALA A 351 -5.80 7.66 15.25
C ALA A 351 -6.35 7.43 13.83
N VAL A 352 -6.61 8.53 13.12
CA VAL A 352 -7.18 8.52 11.76
C VAL A 352 -6.18 9.14 10.80
N PHE A 353 -5.96 8.48 9.66
CA PHE A 353 -5.05 8.90 8.60
C PHE A 353 -5.83 8.96 7.28
N ASP A 354 -5.87 10.14 6.65
CA ASP A 354 -6.49 10.37 5.35
C ASP A 354 -5.39 10.68 4.32
N TYR A 355 -5.13 9.74 3.41
CA TYR A 355 -4.21 9.88 2.28
C TYR A 355 -5.01 10.18 1.02
N SER A 356 -4.97 11.44 0.60
CA SER A 356 -5.88 12.01 -0.39
C SER A 356 -5.18 12.42 -1.68
N GLY A 357 -5.91 12.27 -2.79
CA GLY A 357 -5.47 12.65 -4.13
C GLY A 357 -4.10 12.08 -4.50
N PHE A 358 -3.80 10.85 -4.06
CA PHE A 358 -2.51 10.26 -4.34
C PHE A 358 -2.44 9.78 -5.79
N ASN A 359 -1.27 9.92 -6.39
CA ASN A 359 -0.92 9.30 -7.66
C ASN A 359 0.15 8.25 -7.41
N GLY A 360 0.17 7.19 -8.22
CA GLY A 360 1.11 6.11 -7.99
C GLY A 360 1.18 5.10 -9.11
N LYS A 361 2.15 4.19 -8.96
CA LYS A 361 2.36 3.02 -9.80
C LYS A 361 2.53 1.78 -8.95
N VAL A 362 2.05 0.65 -9.47
CA VAL A 362 2.24 -0.68 -8.93
C VAL A 362 2.63 -1.58 -10.10
N GLY A 363 3.91 -1.96 -10.16
CA GLY A 363 4.49 -2.52 -11.38
C GLY A 363 4.34 -1.53 -12.54
N ASP A 364 3.71 -1.98 -13.62
CA ASP A 364 3.45 -1.15 -14.79
C ASP A 364 2.04 -0.55 -14.81
N SER A 365 1.23 -0.82 -13.79
CA SER A 365 -0.11 -0.27 -13.60
C SER A 365 -0.05 1.08 -12.89
N ASP A 366 -0.93 2.00 -13.26
CA ASP A 366 -1.15 3.23 -12.51
C ASP A 366 -2.23 3.03 -11.42
N LEU A 367 -2.11 3.75 -10.32
CA LEU A 367 -3.06 3.67 -9.22
C LEU A 367 -3.19 5.03 -8.53
N HIS A 368 -4.42 5.53 -8.46
CA HIS A 368 -4.72 6.84 -7.91
C HIS A 368 -5.94 6.77 -6.99
N GLY A 369 -6.06 7.73 -6.06
CA GLY A 369 -7.31 7.91 -5.33
C GLY A 369 -7.15 8.43 -3.92
N ASP A 370 -8.07 7.99 -3.06
CA ASP A 370 -8.17 8.40 -1.67
C ASP A 370 -8.31 7.17 -0.78
N ILE A 371 -7.51 7.12 0.28
CA ILE A 371 -7.50 6.04 1.29
C ILE A 371 -7.59 6.67 2.67
N ARG A 372 -8.42 6.09 3.53
CA ARG A 372 -8.52 6.41 4.94
C ARG A 372 -8.21 5.17 5.77
N TYR A 373 -7.29 5.31 6.72
CA TYR A 373 -7.00 4.28 7.72
C TYR A 373 -7.41 4.81 9.09
N ALA A 374 -8.30 4.09 9.77
CA ALA A 374 -8.72 4.41 11.13
C ALA A 374 -8.24 3.29 12.07
N ALA A 375 -7.38 3.63 13.02
CA ALA A 375 -6.79 2.71 14.00
C ALA A 375 -7.75 2.38 15.15
N THR A 376 -8.99 2.03 14.82
CA THR A 376 -10.08 1.76 15.77
C THR A 376 -9.91 0.43 16.49
N GLN A 377 -10.57 0.28 17.64
CA GLN A 377 -10.70 -0.99 18.37
C GLN A 377 -12.08 -1.61 18.12
N PRO A 378 -12.23 -2.95 18.09
CA PRO A 378 -11.18 -3.97 18.29
C PRO A 378 -10.29 -4.21 17.06
N ARG A 379 -10.67 -3.68 15.90
CA ARG A 379 -9.91 -3.79 14.65
C ARG A 379 -9.82 -2.45 13.93
N PRO A 380 -8.65 -2.15 13.35
CA PRO A 380 -8.52 -1.01 12.47
C PRO A 380 -9.33 -1.22 11.18
N LYS A 381 -9.67 -0.12 10.51
CA LYS A 381 -10.42 -0.15 9.25
C LYS A 381 -9.73 0.67 8.16
N LEU A 382 -9.55 0.05 6.99
CA LEU A 382 -9.08 0.70 5.77
C LEU A 382 -10.26 0.95 4.82
N THR A 383 -10.51 2.19 4.43
CA THR A 383 -11.52 2.51 3.41
C THR A 383 -10.89 3.28 2.26
N GLY A 384 -11.39 3.09 1.03
CA GLY A 384 -10.82 3.83 -0.09
C GLY A 384 -11.56 3.71 -1.41
N LYS A 385 -11.29 4.69 -2.28
CA LYS A 385 -11.72 4.70 -3.67
C LYS A 385 -10.49 4.84 -4.55
N LEU A 386 -10.26 3.83 -5.36
CA LEU A 386 -9.09 3.69 -6.21
C LEU A 386 -9.49 3.72 -7.69
N ARG A 387 -8.61 4.28 -8.51
CA ARG A 387 -8.80 4.42 -9.95
C ARG A 387 -7.48 4.15 -10.66
N SER A 388 -7.55 3.39 -11.75
CA SER A 388 -6.45 3.13 -12.68
C SER A 388 -6.90 3.52 -14.08
N ASP A 389 -6.10 4.31 -14.79
CA ASP A 389 -6.31 4.58 -16.21
C ASP A 389 -5.72 3.45 -17.08
N LEU A 390 -4.64 2.83 -16.63
CA LEU A 390 -3.96 1.67 -17.22
C LEU A 390 -3.67 0.62 -16.15
N LEU A 391 -4.41 -0.49 -16.21
CA LEU A 391 -4.25 -1.63 -15.32
C LEU A 391 -3.69 -2.82 -16.09
N GLN A 392 -2.52 -3.31 -15.72
CA GLN A 392 -1.98 -4.55 -16.27
C GLN A 392 -2.40 -5.72 -15.39
N LEU A 393 -3.02 -6.74 -16.00
CA LEU A 393 -3.50 -7.89 -15.23
C LEU A 393 -2.33 -8.68 -14.60
N ALA A 394 -1.15 -8.64 -15.21
CA ALA A 394 0.07 -9.25 -14.66
C ALA A 394 0.44 -8.68 -13.27
N ASP A 395 0.22 -7.38 -13.05
CA ASP A 395 0.50 -6.73 -11.76
C ASP A 395 -0.49 -7.15 -10.66
N LEU A 396 -1.69 -7.63 -11.05
CA LEU A 396 -2.67 -8.22 -10.15
C LEU A 396 -2.43 -9.72 -9.89
N GLY A 397 -1.51 -10.34 -10.65
CA GLY A 397 -1.17 -11.76 -10.53
C GLY A 397 -0.87 -12.19 -9.10
N PRO A 398 0.02 -11.49 -8.36
CA PRO A 398 0.35 -11.84 -6.99
C PRO A 398 -0.87 -11.92 -6.05
N LEU A 399 -1.93 -11.14 -6.31
CA LEU A 399 -3.16 -11.14 -5.51
C LEU A 399 -3.95 -12.45 -5.61
N ILE A 400 -3.79 -13.18 -6.73
CA ILE A 400 -4.45 -14.46 -7.00
C ILE A 400 -3.48 -15.63 -7.03
N GLY A 401 -2.26 -15.44 -6.51
CA GLY A 401 -1.25 -16.49 -6.43
C GLY A 401 -0.53 -16.79 -7.74
N LEU A 402 -0.62 -15.89 -8.73
CA LEU A 402 0.21 -15.94 -9.94
C LEU A 402 1.49 -15.12 -9.71
N PRO A 403 2.65 -15.56 -10.21
CA PRO A 403 3.85 -14.74 -10.16
C PRO A 403 3.69 -13.49 -11.05
N ALA A 404 4.36 -12.40 -10.67
CA ALA A 404 4.21 -11.08 -11.30
C ALA A 404 4.68 -11.02 -12.78
N ASP A 405 5.41 -12.04 -13.24
CA ASP A 405 5.98 -12.17 -14.59
C ASP A 405 5.04 -12.90 -15.58
N GLY A 406 3.78 -13.10 -15.21
CA GLY A 406 2.79 -13.84 -16.00
C GLY A 406 2.23 -13.09 -17.23
N ALA A 407 3.06 -12.81 -18.25
CA ALA A 407 2.70 -12.82 -19.68
C ALA A 407 3.84 -12.34 -20.63
N GLY A 408 4.71 -13.27 -21.05
CA GLY A 408 5.35 -13.20 -22.38
C GLY A 408 6.82 -12.77 -22.46
N LYS A 409 7.64 -13.67 -23.02
CA LYS A 409 9.03 -13.54 -23.52
C LYS A 409 10.14 -13.44 -22.46
N ALA A 410 10.67 -14.60 -22.08
CA ALA A 410 12.10 -14.78 -21.82
C ALA A 410 12.48 -16.23 -22.16
N ASP A 411 13.58 -16.40 -22.89
CA ASP A 411 14.06 -17.67 -23.41
C ASP A 411 14.27 -18.72 -22.31
N SER A 412 14.00 -19.96 -22.68
CA SER A 412 13.91 -21.16 -21.84
C SER A 412 15.20 -21.60 -21.10
N LYS A 413 16.25 -20.76 -21.06
CA LYS A 413 17.49 -21.05 -20.33
C LYS A 413 17.62 -20.34 -18.97
N GLU A 414 16.90 -19.24 -18.72
CA GLU A 414 16.98 -18.54 -17.42
C GLU A 414 16.04 -19.08 -16.35
N LYS A 415 14.92 -19.72 -16.73
CA LYS A 415 13.97 -20.35 -15.79
C LYS A 415 14.57 -21.51 -14.97
N ALA A 416 15.64 -22.15 -15.45
CA ALA A 416 16.26 -23.26 -14.74
C ALA A 416 17.16 -22.83 -13.57
N ALA A 417 17.62 -21.58 -13.53
CA ALA A 417 18.50 -21.07 -12.48
C ALA A 417 17.74 -20.40 -11.32
N GLN A 418 16.51 -19.90 -11.55
CA GLN A 418 15.67 -19.25 -10.54
C GLN A 418 14.69 -20.19 -9.82
N ALA A 419 14.52 -21.42 -10.30
CA ALA A 419 13.67 -22.44 -9.67
C ALA A 419 14.14 -22.93 -8.27
N LYS A 420 15.22 -22.38 -7.70
CA LYS A 420 15.67 -22.71 -6.36
C LYS A 420 15.13 -21.81 -5.24
N ASP A 421 14.57 -20.64 -5.57
CA ASP A 421 14.06 -19.67 -4.57
C ASP A 421 12.61 -19.19 -4.81
N ASP A 422 11.90 -19.73 -5.80
CA ASP A 422 10.53 -19.30 -6.11
C ASP A 422 9.50 -19.85 -5.11
N LYS A 423 8.96 -18.95 -4.28
CA LYS A 423 7.84 -19.20 -3.35
C LYS A 423 6.49 -19.44 -4.05
N SER A 424 6.43 -19.50 -5.39
CA SER A 424 5.17 -19.68 -6.12
C SER A 424 4.58 -21.08 -5.96
N GLY A 425 5.41 -22.09 -5.65
CA GLY A 425 4.95 -23.46 -5.37
C GLY A 425 4.19 -24.13 -6.54
N GLN A 426 4.24 -23.56 -7.75
CA GLN A 426 3.48 -24.05 -8.90
C GLN A 426 4.07 -25.37 -9.42
N PRO A 427 3.34 -26.50 -9.35
CA PRO A 427 3.86 -27.78 -9.80
C PRO A 427 4.03 -27.83 -11.32
N ALA A 428 5.05 -28.55 -11.80
CA ALA A 428 5.28 -28.72 -13.23
C ALA A 428 4.08 -29.39 -13.93
N GLY A 429 3.65 -28.82 -15.05
CA GLY A 429 2.52 -29.33 -15.84
C GLY A 429 1.13 -29.01 -15.29
N LYS A 430 1.03 -28.17 -14.24
CA LYS A 430 -0.22 -27.65 -13.69
C LYS A 430 -0.47 -26.21 -14.14
N VAL A 431 -1.73 -25.90 -14.43
CA VAL A 431 -2.23 -24.61 -14.94
C VAL A 431 -2.98 -23.84 -13.86
N LEU A 432 -3.65 -24.50 -12.92
CA LEU A 432 -4.35 -23.82 -11.82
C LEU A 432 -3.34 -23.26 -10.80
N PRO A 433 -3.54 -22.06 -10.23
CA PRO A 433 -2.62 -21.50 -9.23
C PRO A 433 -2.58 -22.31 -7.92
N TYR A 434 -1.39 -22.73 -7.51
CA TYR A 434 -1.15 -23.46 -6.26
C TYR A 434 -0.68 -22.60 -5.08
N ALA A 435 -0.26 -21.36 -5.33
CA ALA A 435 0.17 -20.47 -4.26
C ALA A 435 -0.96 -20.24 -3.24
N GLU A 436 -0.62 -20.33 -1.96
CA GLU A 436 -1.60 -20.25 -0.88
C GLU A 436 -1.95 -18.80 -0.53
N PHE A 437 -3.22 -18.55 -0.26
CA PHE A 437 -3.69 -17.31 0.32
C PHE A 437 -3.20 -17.17 1.77
N ARG A 438 -2.52 -16.06 2.08
CA ARG A 438 -2.08 -15.73 3.44
C ARG A 438 -3.24 -15.15 4.25
N THR A 439 -4.03 -16.03 4.87
CA THR A 439 -5.25 -15.66 5.62
C THR A 439 -4.98 -15.32 7.10
N ASP A 440 -3.78 -15.59 7.62
CA ASP A 440 -3.37 -15.36 9.01
C ASP A 440 -3.61 -13.93 9.49
N ARG A 441 -3.56 -12.96 8.55
CA ARG A 441 -3.72 -11.53 8.83
C ARG A 441 -5.08 -10.96 8.44
N TRP A 442 -6.00 -11.77 7.92
CA TRP A 442 -7.31 -11.28 7.48
C TRP A 442 -8.21 -10.83 8.64
N ARG A 443 -7.92 -11.29 9.87
CA ARG A 443 -8.59 -10.81 11.09
C ARG A 443 -7.88 -9.63 11.76
N ALA A 444 -6.71 -9.21 11.27
CA ALA A 444 -5.96 -8.11 11.87
C ALA A 444 -6.56 -6.72 11.54
N MET A 445 -7.40 -6.62 10.51
CA MET A 445 -7.97 -5.37 10.02
C MET A 445 -9.23 -5.64 9.18
N ASP A 446 -10.18 -4.70 9.20
CA ASP A 446 -11.31 -4.68 8.27
C ASP A 446 -11.02 -3.72 7.09
N ALA A 447 -11.60 -3.97 5.91
CA ALA A 447 -11.38 -3.14 4.72
C ALA A 447 -12.67 -2.93 3.89
N ASP A 448 -12.81 -1.76 3.26
CA ASP A 448 -13.84 -1.46 2.26
C ASP A 448 -13.23 -0.57 1.17
N VAL A 449 -12.74 -1.20 0.11
CA VAL A 449 -11.97 -0.55 -0.96
C VAL A 449 -12.65 -0.82 -2.30
N SER A 450 -12.92 0.25 -3.04
CA SER A 450 -13.40 0.16 -4.42
C SER A 450 -12.28 0.48 -5.40
N LEU A 451 -12.20 -0.26 -6.51
CA LEU A 451 -11.25 -0.06 -7.59
C LEU A 451 -12.00 0.04 -8.91
N THR A 452 -11.66 1.06 -9.69
CA THR A 452 -12.15 1.24 -11.06
C THR A 452 -10.98 1.29 -12.03
N GLY A 453 -11.03 0.49 -13.10
CA GLY A 453 -9.99 0.44 -14.14
C GLY A 453 -10.60 0.73 -15.50
N LYS A 454 -10.10 1.75 -16.21
CA LYS A 454 -10.65 2.11 -17.54
C LYS A 454 -10.14 1.17 -18.63
N ARG A 455 -8.82 1.09 -18.78
CA ARG A 455 -8.15 0.23 -19.75
C ARG A 455 -7.39 -0.86 -19.02
N ILE A 456 -7.69 -2.11 -19.37
CA ILE A 456 -7.02 -3.26 -18.78
C ILE A 456 -6.21 -3.92 -19.89
N VAL A 457 -4.90 -4.01 -19.70
CA VAL A 457 -4.02 -4.70 -20.64
C VAL A 457 -3.76 -6.09 -20.10
N HIS A 458 -4.21 -7.10 -20.84
CA HIS A 458 -3.97 -8.51 -20.54
C HIS A 458 -3.37 -9.17 -21.78
N SER A 459 -2.03 -9.13 -21.89
CA SER A 459 -1.29 -9.67 -23.05
C SER A 459 -1.83 -9.20 -24.42
N GLU A 460 -1.30 -9.71 -25.53
CA GLU A 460 -1.79 -9.37 -26.87
C GLU A 460 -3.12 -10.05 -27.24
N ARG A 461 -3.73 -10.87 -26.36
CA ARG A 461 -4.72 -11.90 -26.78
C ARG A 461 -6.14 -11.79 -26.23
N LEU A 462 -6.43 -10.97 -25.22
CA LEU A 462 -7.82 -10.81 -24.75
C LEU A 462 -8.07 -9.39 -24.23
N PRO A 463 -8.83 -8.55 -24.95
CA PRO A 463 -9.13 -7.21 -24.49
C PRO A 463 -10.08 -7.28 -23.29
N LEU A 464 -9.61 -6.76 -22.15
CA LEU A 464 -10.41 -6.53 -20.95
C LEU A 464 -10.62 -5.01 -20.82
N THR A 465 -11.82 -4.58 -20.43
CA THR A 465 -12.15 -3.16 -20.24
C THR A 465 -13.00 -2.93 -18.99
N ASP A 466 -13.12 -1.68 -18.54
CA ASP A 466 -14.15 -1.26 -17.59
C ASP A 466 -14.25 -2.11 -16.29
N LEU A 467 -13.11 -2.29 -15.60
CA LEU A 467 -13.09 -2.96 -14.30
C LEU A 467 -13.84 -2.12 -13.26
N ASN A 468 -14.76 -2.76 -12.55
CA ASN A 468 -15.36 -2.26 -11.32
C ASN A 468 -15.30 -3.36 -10.26
N ALA A 469 -14.52 -3.14 -9.21
CA ALA A 469 -14.34 -4.07 -8.11
C ALA A 469 -14.59 -3.38 -6.77
N ARG A 470 -15.27 -4.06 -5.84
CA ARG A 470 -15.34 -3.64 -4.44
C ARG A 470 -14.94 -4.78 -3.53
N LEU A 471 -13.83 -4.58 -2.81
CA LEU A 471 -13.32 -5.49 -1.80
C LEU A 471 -13.86 -5.06 -0.43
N ILE A 472 -14.49 -5.99 0.27
CA ILE A 472 -14.91 -5.83 1.66
C ILE A 472 -14.28 -6.96 2.47
N LEU A 473 -13.41 -6.62 3.41
CA LEU A 473 -12.86 -7.53 4.41
C LEU A 473 -13.52 -7.21 5.74
N GLU A 474 -14.20 -8.18 6.33
CA GLU A 474 -14.89 -8.01 7.60
C GLU A 474 -14.72 -9.28 8.41
N ASP A 475 -14.09 -9.18 9.58
CA ASP A 475 -13.89 -10.32 10.50
C ASP A 475 -13.20 -11.54 9.86
N GLY A 476 -12.23 -11.30 8.98
CA GLY A 476 -11.55 -12.37 8.26
C GLY A 476 -12.34 -12.97 7.09
N THR A 477 -13.54 -12.46 6.78
CA THR A 477 -14.28 -12.81 5.55
C THR A 477 -14.01 -11.76 4.47
N LEU A 478 -13.37 -12.19 3.38
CA LEU A 478 -13.16 -11.37 2.19
C LEU A 478 -14.33 -11.54 1.21
N ARG A 479 -14.88 -10.42 0.74
CA ARG A 479 -15.91 -10.35 -0.29
C ARG A 479 -15.45 -9.45 -1.41
N LEU A 480 -15.58 -9.91 -2.64
CA LEU A 480 -15.35 -9.12 -3.85
C LEU A 480 -16.68 -9.04 -4.61
N MET A 481 -17.45 -7.98 -4.35
CA MET A 481 -18.79 -7.82 -4.89
C MET A 481 -19.19 -6.33 -4.98
N PRO A 482 -19.41 -5.78 -6.20
CA PRO A 482 -19.27 -6.46 -7.48
C PRO A 482 -17.79 -6.68 -7.85
N LEU A 483 -17.52 -7.71 -8.66
CA LEU A 483 -16.37 -7.76 -9.57
C LEU A 483 -16.93 -7.80 -10.99
N ARG A 484 -16.82 -6.70 -11.72
CA ARG A 484 -17.31 -6.60 -13.10
C ARG A 484 -16.20 -6.13 -14.01
N PHE A 485 -16.11 -6.70 -15.21
CA PHE A 485 -15.27 -6.17 -16.29
C PHE A 485 -15.86 -6.53 -17.65
N GLY A 486 -15.61 -5.68 -18.63
CA GLY A 486 -15.85 -5.95 -20.04
C GLY A 486 -14.84 -6.96 -20.56
N VAL A 487 -15.32 -7.92 -21.36
CA VAL A 487 -14.46 -8.92 -22.02
C VAL A 487 -15.10 -9.32 -23.34
N ALA A 488 -14.30 -9.35 -24.41
CA ALA A 488 -14.75 -9.79 -25.74
C ALA A 488 -16.06 -9.10 -26.22
N GLY A 489 -16.22 -7.81 -25.94
CA GLY A 489 -17.42 -7.02 -26.30
C GLY A 489 -18.66 -7.24 -25.42
N GLY A 490 -18.62 -8.21 -24.51
CA GLY A 490 -19.67 -8.47 -23.52
C GLY A 490 -19.25 -8.06 -22.10
N SER A 491 -19.92 -8.64 -21.10
CA SER A 491 -19.63 -8.37 -19.69
C SER A 491 -19.50 -9.65 -18.87
N LEU A 492 -18.54 -9.65 -17.95
CA LEU A 492 -18.44 -10.65 -16.88
C LEU A 492 -18.77 -10.00 -15.54
N ASP A 493 -19.72 -10.56 -14.81
CA ASP A 493 -20.02 -10.24 -13.42
C ASP A 493 -19.60 -11.42 -12.53
N ALA A 494 -18.93 -11.14 -11.43
CA ALA A 494 -18.56 -12.12 -10.43
C ALA A 494 -18.82 -11.58 -9.00
N ALA A 495 -19.22 -12.48 -8.12
CA ALA A 495 -19.27 -12.27 -6.68
C ALA A 495 -18.45 -13.37 -6.01
N ILE A 496 -17.40 -12.99 -5.30
CA ILE A 496 -16.49 -13.92 -4.64
C ILE A 496 -16.60 -13.72 -3.12
N ARG A 497 -16.69 -14.81 -2.37
CA ARG A 497 -16.61 -14.81 -0.91
C ARG A 497 -15.59 -15.85 -0.48
N LEU A 498 -14.60 -15.43 0.31
CA LEU A 498 -13.58 -16.27 0.91
C LEU A 498 -13.63 -16.09 2.43
N ASP A 499 -13.82 -17.18 3.18
CA ASP A 499 -13.86 -17.17 4.64
C ASP A 499 -12.52 -17.64 5.20
N GLY A 500 -11.63 -16.70 5.49
CA GLY A 500 -10.32 -16.96 6.07
C GLY A 500 -10.36 -17.30 7.57
N GLY A 501 -11.54 -17.30 8.17
CA GLY A 501 -11.73 -17.70 9.56
C GLY A 501 -11.70 -19.21 9.79
N ASP A 502 -11.90 -19.99 8.73
CA ASP A 502 -11.80 -21.45 8.71
C ASP A 502 -10.44 -21.89 8.14
N THR A 503 -9.97 -23.09 8.51
CA THR A 503 -8.77 -23.68 7.93
C THR A 503 -9.03 -25.17 7.63
N PRO A 504 -9.03 -25.59 6.35
CA PRO A 504 -8.85 -24.77 5.14
C PRO A 504 -10.00 -23.78 4.93
N LEU A 505 -9.72 -22.65 4.28
CA LEU A 505 -10.73 -21.61 4.05
C LEU A 505 -11.88 -22.13 3.16
N ARG A 506 -13.07 -21.57 3.35
CA ARG A 506 -14.24 -21.83 2.49
C ARG A 506 -14.37 -20.74 1.44
N GLY A 507 -14.51 -21.14 0.18
CA GLY A 507 -14.72 -20.23 -0.95
C GLY A 507 -16.09 -20.44 -1.60
N ARG A 508 -16.70 -19.33 -2.06
CA ARG A 508 -17.86 -19.34 -2.95
C ARG A 508 -17.66 -18.33 -4.07
N ILE A 509 -18.01 -18.75 -5.29
CA ILE A 509 -17.96 -17.94 -6.49
C ILE A 509 -19.31 -18.04 -7.21
N ASP A 510 -19.93 -16.91 -7.45
CA ASP A 510 -21.05 -16.77 -8.37
C ASP A 510 -20.57 -15.94 -9.56
N LEU A 511 -20.66 -16.49 -10.78
CA LEU A 511 -20.18 -15.87 -12.01
C LEU A 511 -21.28 -15.84 -13.05
N GLN A 512 -21.39 -14.74 -13.78
CA GLN A 512 -22.30 -14.56 -14.90
C GLN A 512 -21.56 -13.91 -16.07
N ALA A 513 -21.58 -14.58 -17.21
CA ALA A 513 -21.07 -14.09 -18.49
C ALA A 513 -22.26 -13.75 -19.40
N ARG A 514 -22.23 -12.57 -20.03
CA ARG A 514 -23.28 -12.11 -20.93
C ARG A 514 -22.70 -11.60 -22.24
N SER A 515 -23.25 -12.09 -23.35
CA SER A 515 -22.96 -11.61 -24.70
C SER A 515 -21.47 -11.55 -25.05
N LEU A 516 -20.69 -12.56 -24.67
CA LEU A 516 -19.26 -12.60 -25.00
C LEU A 516 -19.08 -12.99 -26.48
N ALA A 517 -18.52 -12.11 -27.30
CA ALA A 517 -18.39 -12.37 -28.73
C ALA A 517 -17.33 -13.44 -29.02
N LEU A 518 -17.73 -14.53 -29.66
CA LEU A 518 -16.86 -15.69 -29.91
C LEU A 518 -15.58 -15.31 -30.67
N LYS A 519 -15.69 -14.48 -31.72
CA LYS A 519 -14.55 -13.97 -32.50
C LYS A 519 -13.49 -13.23 -31.69
N GLN A 520 -13.87 -12.62 -30.56
CA GLN A 520 -12.97 -11.81 -29.73
C GLN A 520 -12.34 -12.60 -28.57
N LEU A 521 -12.91 -13.77 -28.21
CA LEU A 521 -12.37 -14.63 -27.15
C LEU A 521 -11.13 -15.43 -27.58
N PHE A 522 -11.02 -15.74 -28.87
CA PHE A 522 -9.93 -16.57 -29.42
C PHE A 522 -9.21 -15.90 -30.60
N PRO A 523 -8.66 -14.68 -30.44
CA PRO A 523 -8.10 -13.93 -31.57
C PRO A 523 -6.82 -14.57 -32.15
N GLY A 524 -6.11 -15.39 -31.36
CA GLY A 524 -4.92 -16.12 -31.78
C GLY A 524 -5.20 -17.44 -32.51
N PHE A 525 -6.47 -17.83 -32.70
CA PHE A 525 -6.86 -19.05 -33.39
C PHE A 525 -7.64 -18.69 -34.66
N GLU A 526 -6.97 -18.74 -35.81
CA GLU A 526 -7.48 -18.28 -37.11
C GLU A 526 -8.88 -18.81 -37.45
N PRO A 527 -9.22 -20.10 -37.23
CA PRO A 527 -10.55 -20.63 -37.52
C PRO A 527 -11.69 -20.01 -36.70
N MET A 528 -11.40 -19.40 -35.55
CA MET A 528 -12.39 -18.73 -34.72
C MET A 528 -12.59 -17.25 -35.07
N ARG A 529 -11.75 -16.67 -35.92
CA ARG A 529 -11.84 -15.24 -36.30
C ARG A 529 -13.06 -14.96 -37.18
N THR A 530 -13.50 -15.94 -37.96
CA THR A 530 -14.71 -15.89 -38.78
C THR A 530 -15.96 -16.36 -38.03
N SER A 531 -15.80 -16.81 -36.77
CA SER A 531 -16.91 -17.33 -36.00
C SER A 531 -17.83 -16.23 -35.48
N LEU A 532 -19.12 -16.36 -35.73
CA LEU A 532 -20.17 -15.46 -35.25
C LEU A 532 -20.93 -16.15 -34.11
N GLY A 533 -21.46 -15.36 -33.18
CA GLY A 533 -22.23 -15.87 -32.02
C GLY A 533 -21.75 -15.29 -30.69
N GLU A 534 -22.61 -15.42 -29.69
CA GLU A 534 -22.40 -14.90 -28.34
C GLU A 534 -22.43 -16.02 -27.31
N ILE A 535 -21.43 -16.06 -26.44
CA ILE A 535 -21.38 -16.94 -25.28
C ILE A 535 -22.07 -16.26 -24.09
N ASN A 536 -23.04 -16.97 -23.52
CA ASN A 536 -23.66 -16.65 -22.25
C ASN A 536 -23.35 -17.77 -21.27
N GLY A 537 -23.09 -17.43 -20.01
CA GLY A 537 -22.67 -18.42 -19.02
C GLY A 537 -23.07 -18.04 -17.61
N LYS A 538 -23.24 -19.05 -16.77
CA LYS A 538 -23.39 -18.90 -15.33
C LYS A 538 -22.64 -20.00 -14.62
N ALA A 539 -22.00 -19.68 -13.50
CA ALA A 539 -21.40 -20.65 -12.62
C ALA A 539 -21.73 -20.30 -11.18
N ALA A 540 -22.01 -21.31 -10.36
CA ALA A 540 -22.14 -21.18 -8.92
C ALA A 540 -21.34 -22.33 -8.31
N ILE A 541 -20.26 -22.00 -7.61
CA ILE A 541 -19.26 -22.95 -7.15
C ILE A 541 -18.93 -22.64 -5.69
N ASP A 542 -18.92 -23.67 -4.85
CA ASP A 542 -18.39 -23.63 -3.48
C ASP A 542 -17.28 -24.66 -3.31
N GLY A 543 -16.29 -24.37 -2.47
CA GLY A 543 -15.15 -25.27 -2.25
C GLY A 543 -14.40 -24.95 -0.96
N THR A 544 -13.47 -25.83 -0.59
CA THR A 544 -12.58 -25.69 0.56
C THR A 544 -11.12 -25.85 0.15
N GLY A 545 -10.25 -24.92 0.55
CA GLY A 545 -8.84 -24.97 0.20
C GLY A 545 -8.17 -23.60 0.24
N ASN A 546 -6.88 -23.58 0.55
CA ASN A 546 -6.12 -22.33 0.71
C ASN A 546 -5.48 -21.81 -0.58
N SER A 547 -5.82 -22.35 -1.75
CA SER A 547 -5.36 -21.89 -3.08
C SER A 547 -6.46 -22.04 -4.11
N VAL A 548 -6.30 -21.43 -5.29
CA VAL A 548 -7.29 -21.58 -6.39
C VAL A 548 -7.41 -23.06 -6.81
N ALA A 549 -6.28 -23.75 -6.97
CA ALA A 549 -6.26 -25.18 -7.29
C ALA A 549 -6.95 -26.03 -6.20
N ALA A 550 -6.70 -25.76 -4.92
CA ALA A 550 -7.32 -26.50 -3.82
C ALA A 550 -8.83 -26.26 -3.72
N LEU A 551 -9.29 -25.01 -3.90
CA LEU A 551 -10.71 -24.65 -3.92
C LEU A 551 -11.45 -25.34 -5.06
N LEU A 552 -10.89 -25.31 -6.28
CA LEU A 552 -11.48 -25.97 -7.44
C LEU A 552 -11.39 -27.50 -7.34
N GLY A 553 -10.34 -28.03 -6.73
CA GLY A 553 -10.16 -29.46 -6.49
C GLY A 553 -11.16 -30.06 -5.50
N THR A 554 -11.78 -29.26 -4.63
CA THR A 554 -12.83 -29.73 -3.70
C THR A 554 -14.22 -29.24 -4.08
N ALA A 555 -14.33 -28.54 -5.22
CA ALA A 555 -15.51 -27.77 -5.57
C ALA A 555 -16.79 -28.59 -5.72
N ASN A 556 -17.93 -28.02 -5.32
CA ASN A 556 -19.26 -28.48 -5.67
C ASN A 556 -20.03 -27.35 -6.34
N GLY A 557 -20.96 -27.69 -7.21
CA GLY A 557 -21.82 -26.69 -7.85
C GLY A 557 -22.21 -27.01 -9.28
N SER A 558 -22.39 -25.97 -10.07
CA SER A 558 -22.81 -26.10 -11.47
C SER A 558 -22.23 -25.01 -12.36
N LEU A 559 -21.99 -25.38 -13.61
CA LEU A 559 -21.60 -24.50 -14.70
C LEU A 559 -22.58 -24.70 -15.85
N SER A 560 -23.20 -23.63 -16.33
CA SER A 560 -24.02 -23.67 -17.54
C SER A 560 -23.50 -22.64 -18.55
N ILE A 561 -23.31 -23.06 -19.79
CA ILE A 561 -22.87 -22.23 -20.92
C ILE A 561 -23.84 -22.45 -22.08
N LEU A 562 -24.20 -21.35 -22.75
CA LEU A 562 -25.11 -21.36 -23.90
C LEU A 562 -24.59 -20.42 -24.98
N ILE A 563 -24.56 -20.92 -26.20
CA ILE A 563 -24.36 -20.17 -27.44
C ILE A 563 -25.62 -20.39 -28.26
N ASN A 564 -26.32 -19.32 -28.59
CA ASN A 564 -27.44 -19.36 -29.52
C ASN A 564 -26.99 -18.69 -30.82
N ASP A 565 -27.36 -19.29 -31.95
CA ASP A 565 -27.19 -18.71 -33.28
C ASP A 565 -25.77 -18.17 -33.56
N GLY A 566 -24.96 -19.00 -34.20
CA GLY A 566 -23.60 -18.65 -34.55
C GLY A 566 -23.19 -19.18 -35.91
N ALA A 567 -21.93 -18.98 -36.26
CA ALA A 567 -21.31 -19.63 -37.39
C ALA A 567 -19.87 -19.96 -37.02
N ILE A 568 -19.33 -21.07 -37.50
CA ILE A 568 -17.93 -21.47 -37.33
C ILE A 568 -17.33 -21.74 -38.72
N SER A 569 -16.02 -21.53 -38.88
CA SER A 569 -15.28 -21.97 -40.07
C SER A 569 -15.63 -23.42 -40.48
N ARG A 570 -15.96 -23.62 -41.76
CA ARG A 570 -16.26 -24.95 -42.32
C ARG A 570 -15.07 -25.88 -42.16
N GLY A 571 -13.84 -25.38 -42.29
CA GLY A 571 -12.62 -26.13 -42.01
C GLY A 571 -12.64 -26.82 -40.64
N LEU A 572 -13.13 -26.16 -39.58
CA LEU A 572 -13.20 -26.76 -38.23
C LEU A 572 -14.22 -27.92 -38.18
N THR A 573 -15.37 -27.76 -38.85
CA THR A 573 -16.41 -28.80 -38.88
C THR A 573 -16.03 -30.00 -39.75
N GLU A 574 -15.23 -29.80 -40.80
CA GLU A 574 -14.75 -30.87 -41.69
C GLU A 574 -13.62 -31.68 -41.05
N ILE A 575 -12.76 -31.04 -40.25
CA ILE A 575 -11.77 -31.71 -39.40
C ILE A 575 -12.46 -32.62 -38.38
N ALA A 576 -13.49 -32.12 -37.67
CA ALA A 576 -14.25 -32.92 -36.70
C ALA A 576 -15.03 -34.07 -37.36
N GLY A 577 -15.51 -33.88 -38.59
CA GLY A 577 -16.20 -34.92 -39.37
C GLY A 577 -15.26 -35.89 -40.11
N LEU A 578 -13.93 -35.68 -40.03
CA LEU A 578 -12.90 -36.45 -40.73
C LEU A 578 -13.16 -36.60 -42.24
N ASN A 579 -13.74 -35.57 -42.87
CA ASN A 579 -14.14 -35.62 -44.28
C ASN A 579 -13.00 -35.18 -45.21
N VAL A 580 -12.07 -36.10 -45.47
CA VAL A 580 -10.79 -35.85 -46.20
C VAL A 580 -11.01 -35.26 -47.60
N ALA A 581 -12.07 -35.66 -48.31
CA ALA A 581 -12.34 -35.20 -49.67
C ALA A 581 -12.74 -33.72 -49.74
N ASN A 582 -13.52 -33.24 -48.77
CA ASN A 582 -13.96 -31.85 -48.73
C ASN A 582 -12.89 -30.92 -48.16
N TYR A 583 -12.08 -31.38 -47.19
CA TYR A 583 -10.96 -30.61 -46.64
C TYR A 583 -9.96 -30.16 -47.72
N LEU A 584 -9.70 -31.02 -48.72
CA LEU A 584 -8.86 -30.69 -49.88
C LEU A 584 -9.50 -29.61 -50.79
N ILE A 585 -10.83 -29.55 -50.89
CA ILE A 585 -11.57 -28.58 -51.70
C ILE A 585 -11.64 -27.22 -50.99
N THR A 586 -11.92 -27.19 -49.69
CA THR A 586 -11.92 -25.95 -48.87
C THR A 586 -10.55 -25.28 -48.83
N THR A 587 -9.46 -26.06 -48.81
CA THR A 587 -8.08 -25.55 -48.89
C THR A 587 -7.76 -24.93 -50.27
N MET A 588 -8.50 -25.28 -51.33
CA MET A 588 -8.29 -24.76 -52.71
C MET A 588 -9.21 -23.59 -53.10
N PHE A 589 -10.40 -23.44 -52.48
CA PHE A 589 -11.44 -22.49 -52.94
C PHE A 589 -11.91 -21.47 -51.88
N GLY A 590 -11.40 -21.50 -50.66
CA GLY A 590 -11.73 -20.55 -49.59
C GLY A 590 -12.64 -21.14 -48.51
N ASP A 591 -12.59 -20.54 -47.31
CA ASP A 591 -13.22 -21.03 -46.09
C ASP A 591 -14.63 -20.45 -45.91
N ASP A 592 -15.65 -21.26 -46.19
CA ASP A 592 -17.05 -20.91 -45.92
C ASP A 592 -17.39 -21.09 -44.44
N THR A 593 -18.50 -20.52 -43.97
CA THR A 593 -18.98 -20.71 -42.60
C THR A 593 -20.06 -21.79 -42.52
N VAL A 594 -20.12 -22.52 -41.40
CA VAL A 594 -21.17 -23.46 -41.04
C VAL A 594 -21.98 -22.88 -39.90
N LYS A 595 -23.30 -22.81 -40.05
CA LYS A 595 -24.19 -22.26 -39.04
C LYS A 595 -24.23 -23.17 -37.80
N ILE A 596 -23.99 -22.58 -36.64
CA ILE A 596 -24.30 -23.16 -35.33
C ILE A 596 -25.75 -22.81 -35.03
N ASN A 597 -26.61 -23.81 -34.86
CA ASN A 597 -27.96 -23.59 -34.35
C ASN A 597 -27.87 -23.26 -32.85
N CYS A 598 -27.06 -24.02 -32.11
CA CYS A 598 -26.78 -23.79 -30.71
C CYS A 598 -25.54 -24.58 -30.24
N ALA A 599 -24.96 -24.16 -29.13
CA ALA A 599 -24.09 -25.00 -28.31
C ALA A 599 -24.48 -24.85 -26.85
N ALA A 600 -24.62 -25.95 -26.12
CA ALA A 600 -25.04 -25.94 -24.74
C ALA A 600 -24.16 -26.87 -23.90
N ALA A 601 -23.71 -26.38 -22.76
CA ALA A 601 -23.04 -27.18 -21.74
C ALA A 601 -23.71 -26.92 -20.38
N ASP A 602 -24.20 -27.97 -19.72
CA ASP A 602 -24.63 -27.97 -18.32
C ASP A 602 -23.80 -29.02 -17.58
N MET A 603 -22.94 -28.57 -16.68
CA MET A 603 -22.03 -29.43 -15.93
C MET A 603 -22.38 -29.37 -14.44
N ARG A 604 -22.42 -30.54 -13.80
CA ARG A 604 -22.45 -30.65 -12.34
C ARG A 604 -21.03 -30.87 -11.84
N ILE A 605 -20.62 -30.09 -10.86
CA ILE A 605 -19.32 -30.25 -10.18
C ILE A 605 -19.58 -30.99 -8.87
N GLU A 606 -18.90 -32.10 -8.65
CA GLU A 606 -18.92 -32.84 -7.39
C GLU A 606 -17.50 -33.14 -6.94
N LYS A 607 -17.15 -32.60 -5.76
CA LYS A 607 -15.83 -32.73 -5.15
C LYS A 607 -14.69 -32.36 -6.11
N GLY A 608 -14.86 -31.44 -7.05
CA GLY A 608 -13.83 -31.06 -8.02
C GLY A 608 -13.77 -31.94 -9.28
N VAL A 609 -14.75 -32.81 -9.51
CA VAL A 609 -14.94 -33.47 -10.81
C VAL A 609 -16.18 -32.91 -11.48
N MET A 610 -16.03 -32.36 -12.69
CA MET A 610 -17.12 -31.87 -13.51
C MET A 610 -17.67 -33.00 -14.38
N HIS A 611 -18.97 -33.25 -14.24
CA HIS A 611 -19.71 -34.22 -15.03
C HIS A 611 -20.67 -33.49 -15.97
N PRO A 612 -20.54 -33.64 -17.30
CA PRO A 612 -21.51 -33.08 -18.23
C PRO A 612 -22.85 -33.79 -18.05
N ARG A 613 -23.91 -33.01 -17.85
CA ARG A 613 -25.31 -33.47 -17.95
C ARG A 613 -25.85 -33.24 -19.35
N ILE A 614 -25.46 -32.12 -19.93
CA ILE A 614 -25.67 -31.74 -21.32
C ILE A 614 -24.33 -31.17 -21.78
N PHE A 615 -23.76 -31.68 -22.86
CA PHE A 615 -22.65 -31.02 -23.51
C PHE A 615 -22.70 -31.36 -24.99
N LEU A 616 -23.27 -30.45 -25.77
CA LEU A 616 -23.55 -30.68 -27.18
C LEU A 616 -23.37 -29.43 -28.02
N PHE A 617 -23.13 -29.66 -29.30
CA PHE A 617 -23.05 -28.65 -30.35
C PHE A 617 -23.97 -29.07 -31.51
N ASP A 618 -25.01 -28.29 -31.78
CA ASP A 618 -25.90 -28.49 -32.92
C ASP A 618 -25.51 -27.51 -34.03
N THR A 619 -25.11 -28.07 -35.17
CA THR A 619 -24.83 -27.32 -36.39
C THR A 619 -25.80 -27.75 -37.48
N GLU A 620 -25.86 -26.96 -38.56
CA GLU A 620 -26.59 -27.32 -39.78
C GLU A 620 -26.26 -28.73 -40.30
N ASN A 621 -25.03 -29.17 -40.05
CA ASN A 621 -24.43 -30.35 -40.65
C ASN A 621 -24.36 -31.57 -39.71
N ALA A 622 -24.34 -31.36 -38.40
CA ALA A 622 -24.15 -32.42 -37.41
C ALA A 622 -24.58 -31.98 -36.01
N LEU A 623 -25.03 -32.95 -35.21
CA LEU A 623 -25.15 -32.87 -33.76
C LEU A 623 -23.91 -33.56 -33.14
N VAL A 624 -23.12 -32.84 -32.35
CA VAL A 624 -21.95 -33.39 -31.68
C VAL A 624 -22.22 -33.45 -30.19
N GLU A 625 -22.15 -34.65 -29.62
CA GLU A 625 -22.29 -34.88 -28.18
C GLU A 625 -20.91 -35.09 -27.55
N VAL A 626 -20.70 -34.53 -26.36
CA VAL A 626 -19.45 -34.66 -25.61
C VAL A 626 -19.76 -35.27 -24.24
N GLU A 627 -19.13 -36.39 -23.94
CA GLU A 627 -19.27 -37.12 -22.69
C GLU A 627 -17.93 -37.23 -21.98
N GLY A 628 -17.94 -37.68 -20.73
CA GLY A 628 -16.74 -37.94 -19.94
C GLY A 628 -16.41 -36.85 -18.90
N PRO A 629 -15.62 -37.20 -17.87
CA PRO A 629 -15.33 -36.30 -16.76
C PRO A 629 -14.21 -35.29 -17.05
N ILE A 630 -14.28 -34.14 -16.38
CA ILE A 630 -13.16 -33.19 -16.27
C ILE A 630 -12.77 -33.08 -14.80
N ASN A 631 -11.54 -33.46 -14.46
CA ASN A 631 -11.08 -33.50 -13.07
C ASN A 631 -10.22 -32.25 -12.75
N LEU A 632 -10.73 -31.39 -11.87
CA LEU A 632 -10.08 -30.16 -11.43
C LEU A 632 -9.00 -30.39 -10.35
N ARG A 633 -9.02 -31.52 -9.63
CA ARG A 633 -7.96 -31.87 -8.66
C ARG A 633 -6.65 -32.18 -9.36
N ASP A 634 -6.75 -33.03 -10.36
CA ASP A 634 -5.60 -33.57 -11.06
C ASP A 634 -5.33 -32.84 -12.38
N GLU A 635 -6.19 -31.87 -12.74
CA GLU A 635 -6.15 -31.12 -13.99
C GLU A 635 -6.12 -32.03 -15.21
N THR A 636 -7.02 -33.02 -15.24
CA THR A 636 -7.11 -34.00 -16.31
C THR A 636 -8.44 -33.94 -17.05
N LEU A 637 -8.37 -34.29 -18.33
CA LEU A 637 -9.48 -34.37 -19.27
C LEU A 637 -9.58 -35.83 -19.71
N ASP A 638 -10.80 -36.36 -19.74
CA ASP A 638 -11.12 -37.63 -20.38
C ASP A 638 -12.48 -37.48 -21.03
N LEU A 639 -12.49 -36.93 -22.25
CA LEU A 639 -13.69 -36.58 -22.97
C LEU A 639 -13.83 -37.44 -24.23
N ASP A 640 -15.01 -38.01 -24.44
CA ASP A 640 -15.40 -38.67 -25.68
C ASP A 640 -16.32 -37.73 -26.46
N ILE A 641 -16.07 -37.59 -27.75
CA ILE A 641 -16.78 -36.70 -28.66
C ILE A 641 -17.42 -37.56 -29.74
N THR A 642 -18.74 -37.63 -29.75
CA THR A 642 -19.52 -38.46 -30.67
C THR A 642 -20.27 -37.58 -31.67
N PRO A 643 -19.82 -37.52 -32.94
CA PRO A 643 -20.51 -36.76 -33.98
C PRO A 643 -21.64 -37.58 -34.63
N HIS A 644 -22.83 -37.00 -34.70
CA HIS A 644 -24.00 -37.49 -35.42
C HIS A 644 -24.28 -36.60 -36.64
N SER A 645 -24.09 -37.12 -37.86
CA SER A 645 -24.32 -36.35 -39.09
C SER A 645 -25.81 -36.14 -39.36
N LYS A 646 -26.18 -34.90 -39.73
CA LYS A 646 -27.47 -34.55 -40.34
C LYS A 646 -27.35 -34.65 -41.86
N GLY A 647 -28.32 -35.28 -42.52
CA GLY A 647 -28.32 -35.52 -43.98
C GLY A 647 -27.44 -36.69 -44.47
N PHE A 648 -27.53 -37.00 -45.76
CA PHE A 648 -26.85 -38.14 -46.40
C PHE A 648 -25.38 -37.85 -46.69
N ARG A 649 -24.46 -38.75 -46.29
CA ARG A 649 -23.00 -38.60 -46.51
C ARG A 649 -22.38 -39.90 -46.99
N ILE A 650 -21.54 -39.79 -48.03
CA ILE A 650 -20.97 -40.94 -48.77
C ILE A 650 -19.61 -41.40 -48.20
N PHE A 651 -18.94 -40.58 -47.36
CA PHE A 651 -17.60 -40.87 -46.82
C PHE A 651 -17.37 -40.38 -45.36
N SER A 652 -18.27 -40.70 -44.42
CA SER A 652 -18.10 -40.29 -43.01
C SER A 652 -17.37 -41.33 -42.16
N LEU A 653 -16.22 -40.95 -41.62
CA LEU A 653 -15.54 -41.68 -40.54
C LEU A 653 -16.27 -41.36 -39.21
N ARG A 654 -17.42 -42.01 -38.98
CA ARG A 654 -18.22 -41.93 -37.72
C ARG A 654 -17.52 -42.60 -36.54
N SER A 655 -16.24 -42.32 -36.33
CA SER A 655 -15.54 -42.81 -35.16
C SER A 655 -15.62 -41.77 -34.07
N PRO A 656 -15.96 -42.16 -32.83
CA PRO A 656 -15.83 -41.26 -31.69
C PRO A 656 -14.40 -40.70 -31.66
N LEU A 657 -14.30 -39.41 -31.38
CA LEU A 657 -13.04 -38.74 -31.10
C LEU A 657 -12.86 -38.72 -29.58
N TYR A 658 -11.62 -38.56 -29.11
CA TYR A 658 -11.37 -38.36 -27.69
C TYR A 658 -10.45 -37.16 -27.47
N VAL A 659 -10.57 -36.55 -26.29
CA VAL A 659 -9.63 -35.56 -25.76
C VAL A 659 -9.22 -36.01 -24.36
N GLN A 660 -7.96 -36.43 -24.25
CA GLN A 660 -7.40 -37.00 -23.03
C GLN A 660 -6.11 -36.29 -22.62
N GLY A 661 -5.73 -36.39 -21.35
CA GLY A 661 -4.46 -35.89 -20.84
C GLY A 661 -4.64 -34.80 -19.78
N THR A 662 -3.63 -33.94 -19.62
CA THR A 662 -3.67 -32.86 -18.63
C THR A 662 -4.12 -31.54 -19.26
N PHE A 663 -4.55 -30.57 -18.46
CA PHE A 663 -4.92 -29.22 -18.95
C PHE A 663 -3.76 -28.53 -19.68
N ALA A 664 -2.53 -28.74 -19.23
CA ALA A 664 -1.33 -28.19 -19.86
C ALA A 664 -0.97 -28.87 -21.20
N ASN A 665 -1.41 -30.12 -21.41
CA ASN A 665 -1.09 -30.89 -22.61
C ASN A 665 -2.25 -31.83 -23.00
N PRO A 666 -3.38 -31.28 -23.50
CA PRO A 666 -4.49 -32.07 -23.98
C PRO A 666 -4.12 -32.75 -25.29
N LYS A 667 -4.46 -34.04 -25.41
CA LYS A 667 -4.23 -34.86 -26.61
C LYS A 667 -5.57 -35.23 -27.22
N ALA A 668 -5.80 -34.76 -28.44
CA ALA A 668 -6.95 -35.17 -29.23
C ALA A 668 -6.59 -36.36 -30.14
N GLY A 669 -7.52 -37.29 -30.34
CA GLY A 669 -7.33 -38.43 -31.22
C GLY A 669 -8.65 -39.05 -31.70
N VAL A 670 -8.53 -40.14 -32.47
CA VAL A 670 -9.66 -40.89 -33.03
C VAL A 670 -9.63 -42.30 -32.47
N HIS A 671 -10.78 -42.82 -32.03
CA HIS A 671 -10.88 -44.22 -31.64
C HIS A 671 -10.72 -45.14 -32.86
N THR A 672 -9.69 -45.98 -32.84
CA THR A 672 -9.32 -46.85 -33.98
C THR A 672 -10.11 -48.16 -34.05
N GLY A 673 -10.73 -48.59 -32.96
CA GLY A 673 -11.51 -49.84 -32.90
C GLY A 673 -12.64 -49.91 -33.95
N PRO A 674 -13.56 -48.94 -33.99
CA PRO A 674 -14.62 -48.87 -35.01
C PRO A 674 -14.08 -48.74 -36.45
N LEU A 675 -12.91 -48.11 -36.62
CA LEU A 675 -12.27 -47.95 -37.93
C LEU A 675 -11.74 -49.29 -38.45
N LEU A 676 -11.07 -50.07 -37.60
CA LEU A 676 -10.54 -51.39 -37.96
C LEU A 676 -11.66 -52.37 -38.30
N ALA A 677 -12.76 -52.37 -37.54
CA ALA A 677 -13.93 -53.21 -37.80
C ALA A 677 -14.57 -52.89 -39.17
N ARG A 678 -14.72 -51.60 -39.51
CA ARG A 678 -15.26 -51.18 -40.81
C ARG A 678 -14.29 -51.45 -41.95
N GLY A 679 -12.99 -51.27 -41.75
CA GLY A 679 -11.95 -51.65 -42.72
C GLY A 679 -12.01 -53.15 -43.04
N ALA A 680 -12.15 -54.00 -42.02
CA ALA A 680 -12.34 -55.43 -42.20
C ALA A 680 -13.65 -55.76 -42.96
N GLY A 681 -14.75 -55.08 -42.64
CA GLY A 681 -16.03 -55.22 -43.34
C GLY A 681 -15.96 -54.79 -44.81
N MET A 682 -15.26 -53.69 -45.11
CA MET A 682 -15.02 -53.21 -46.47
C MET A 682 -14.17 -54.20 -47.28
N VAL A 683 -13.12 -54.77 -46.67
CA VAL A 683 -12.30 -55.81 -47.31
C VAL A 683 -13.12 -57.08 -47.55
N ALA A 684 -13.93 -57.52 -46.58
CA ALA A 684 -14.78 -58.68 -46.71
C ALA A 684 -15.85 -58.49 -47.81
N LEU A 685 -16.60 -57.39 -47.78
CA LEU A 685 -17.63 -57.06 -48.78
C LEU A 685 -17.02 -56.78 -50.17
N GLY A 686 -15.86 -56.13 -50.20
CA GLY A 686 -15.11 -55.83 -51.41
C GLY A 686 -14.54 -57.08 -52.08
N ALA A 687 -14.08 -58.06 -51.29
CA ALA A 687 -13.58 -59.34 -51.78
C ALA A 687 -14.70 -60.31 -52.21
N LEU A 688 -15.87 -60.25 -51.56
CA LEU A 688 -16.99 -61.18 -51.81
C LEU A 688 -17.94 -60.74 -52.93
N LEU A 689 -18.18 -59.43 -53.09
CA LEU A 689 -19.22 -58.93 -53.98
C LEU A 689 -18.63 -58.14 -55.15
N THR A 690 -18.04 -56.96 -54.89
CA THR A 690 -17.28 -56.12 -55.85
C THR A 690 -16.58 -54.98 -55.08
N PRO A 691 -15.55 -54.32 -55.65
CA PRO A 691 -14.96 -53.11 -55.04
C PRO A 691 -15.99 -52.01 -54.70
N ALA A 692 -17.04 -51.88 -55.52
CA ALA A 692 -18.13 -50.93 -55.28
C ALA A 692 -19.02 -51.33 -54.08
N ALA A 693 -19.21 -52.63 -53.83
CA ALA A 693 -19.97 -53.12 -52.68
C ALA A 693 -19.25 -52.87 -51.34
N GLY A 694 -17.92 -52.79 -51.34
CA GLY A 694 -17.15 -52.38 -50.16
C GLY A 694 -17.53 -50.97 -49.66
N LEU A 695 -17.93 -50.07 -50.57
CA LEU A 695 -18.35 -48.70 -50.23
C LEU A 695 -19.70 -48.67 -49.49
N LEU A 696 -20.55 -49.71 -49.61
CA LEU A 696 -21.81 -49.79 -48.88
C LEU A 696 -21.59 -49.83 -47.35
N ALA A 697 -20.44 -50.36 -46.89
CA ALA A 697 -20.07 -50.38 -45.48
C ALA A 697 -19.83 -48.97 -44.89
N LEU A 698 -19.70 -47.94 -45.75
CA LEU A 698 -19.46 -46.56 -45.36
C LEU A 698 -20.74 -45.70 -45.34
N ILE A 699 -21.88 -46.23 -45.84
CA ILE A 699 -23.16 -45.52 -45.89
C ILE A 699 -23.88 -45.59 -44.53
N ALA A 700 -24.48 -44.47 -44.12
CA ALA A 700 -25.12 -44.28 -42.81
C ALA A 700 -26.57 -43.83 -42.94
N PRO A 701 -27.52 -44.33 -42.12
CA PRO A 701 -28.80 -43.65 -41.93
C PRO A 701 -28.61 -42.31 -41.19
N SER A 702 -29.33 -41.27 -41.61
CA SER A 702 -29.28 -39.92 -41.04
C SER A 702 -30.28 -39.72 -39.90
N VAL A 703 -29.93 -38.86 -38.94
CA VAL A 703 -30.85 -38.39 -37.87
C VAL A 703 -31.64 -37.17 -38.39
N GLY A 704 -32.90 -37.01 -37.94
CA GLY A 704 -33.83 -35.98 -38.44
C GLY A 704 -33.37 -34.52 -38.25
N GLU A 705 -34.04 -33.59 -38.95
CA GLU A 705 -33.61 -32.19 -39.15
C GLU A 705 -33.97 -31.21 -38.00
N ASP A 706 -34.66 -31.66 -36.95
CA ASP A 706 -35.18 -30.78 -35.90
C ASP A 706 -34.08 -30.17 -35.00
N ASN A 707 -34.32 -28.95 -34.49
CA ASN A 707 -33.41 -28.22 -33.59
C ASN A 707 -33.47 -28.82 -32.17
N ALA A 708 -32.49 -29.66 -31.84
CA ALA A 708 -32.44 -30.42 -30.58
C ALA A 708 -32.30 -29.51 -29.33
N CYS A 709 -31.75 -28.30 -29.48
CA CYS A 709 -31.52 -27.41 -28.35
C CYS A 709 -32.77 -26.74 -27.80
N THR A 710 -33.80 -26.51 -28.60
CA THR A 710 -34.97 -25.73 -28.13
C THR A 710 -35.64 -26.42 -26.95
N GLN A 711 -35.82 -27.74 -27.03
CA GLN A 711 -36.40 -28.55 -25.94
C GLN A 711 -35.45 -28.67 -24.73
N MET A 712 -34.15 -28.87 -24.97
CA MET A 712 -33.16 -29.01 -23.90
C MET A 712 -32.89 -27.70 -23.13
N VAL A 713 -32.93 -26.55 -23.81
CA VAL A 713 -32.79 -25.22 -23.20
C VAL A 713 -34.00 -24.88 -22.34
N GLU A 714 -35.22 -25.29 -22.74
CA GLU A 714 -36.40 -25.18 -21.89
C GLU A 714 -36.27 -26.03 -20.62
N ASP A 715 -35.74 -27.25 -20.73
CA ASP A 715 -35.43 -28.12 -19.61
C ASP A 715 -34.39 -27.49 -18.64
N MET A 716 -33.33 -26.88 -19.18
CA MET A 716 -32.34 -26.14 -18.38
C MET A 716 -32.95 -24.93 -17.65
N LYS A 717 -33.85 -24.18 -18.31
CA LYS A 717 -34.56 -23.04 -17.72
C LYS A 717 -35.50 -23.50 -16.58
N GLN A 718 -36.20 -24.61 -16.75
CA GLN A 718 -37.11 -25.16 -15.74
C GLN A 718 -36.36 -25.74 -14.53
N ARG A 719 -35.22 -26.41 -14.74
CA ARG A 719 -34.40 -27.01 -13.66
C ARG A 719 -33.63 -25.95 -12.88
N GLY A 720 -33.16 -24.89 -13.53
CA GLY A 720 -32.52 -23.74 -12.87
C GLY A 720 -33.43 -22.98 -11.90
N ARG A 721 -34.76 -23.07 -12.07
CA ARG A 721 -35.76 -22.53 -11.11
C ARG A 721 -35.97 -23.42 -9.87
N LYS A 722 -35.53 -24.68 -9.89
CA LYS A 722 -35.77 -25.71 -8.85
C LYS A 722 -34.54 -26.03 -7.97
N ALA A 723 -33.58 -25.11 -7.82
CA ALA A 723 -32.57 -25.25 -6.76
C ALA A 723 -33.24 -25.11 -5.37
N PRO A 724 -32.90 -25.95 -4.38
CA PRO A 724 -33.66 -26.03 -3.14
C PRO A 724 -33.50 -24.76 -2.30
N ALA A 725 -34.64 -24.24 -1.84
CA ALA A 725 -34.68 -23.30 -0.74
C ALA A 725 -34.00 -23.94 0.49
N LYS A 726 -33.05 -23.20 1.07
CA LYS A 726 -32.38 -23.36 2.37
C LYS A 726 -32.82 -24.56 3.23
N ARG A 727 -31.84 -25.37 3.64
CA ARG A 727 -31.77 -25.86 5.02
C ARG A 727 -30.55 -25.26 5.69
#